data_AF-A0A1Y2HDC8-F1
#
_entry.id   AF-A0A1Y2HDC8-F1
#
_cell.length_a   1.000
_cell.length_b   1.000
_cell.length_c   1.000
_cell.angle_alpha   90.00
_cell.angle_beta   90.00
_cell.angle_gamma   90.00
#
_symmetry.space_group_name_H-M   'P 1'
#
loop_
_entity.id
_entity.type
_entity.pdbx_description
1 polymer ?
#
loop_
_entity_poly.entity_id
_entity_poly.type
_entity_poly.pdbx_seq_one_letter_code
_entity_poly.pdbx_strand_id
1 'polypeptide(L)'
;MHSLPDLDFGSVAARSATDTDSEKESAAFHLLTPQVSHHHHDDQLDDIEDLSHAIDDIEQNHARASYRAVKVGVKKAPKRFGASSSSSTSPLSAASASEDFFTPGKAAIFSKVAGCSHNVSDSEYMNGLLASHGYTITPDPASADLWLLNSCTVKNPSEQTFVNDIVRAHELGKKVVLAGCVPQGQPRGGKGPGRDWSNLSVVGVQQIDQIVYVVEETLKGHSVRLLDNKRVEGTKKKAGGASLALPKIRKNPLVEIIPINTGCLNQCTYCKTKHARGELGSYPPDEIVARVRQVIDEGVVEIWLTSEDTGTYGRDIGSSLPELLWRIVDELPTHVMLRVGMTNPPYILEHLAEMARIFGHPQVYSFLHVPIQAASDRVLEDMRRQYTQADFRHVVDFLRANVPGGGVNIATDIICGFPTESDDDFLDTLDLVRHYKFPSLHISQFYPRPGTPAARLPLLPSNVVKQRSRAMTQVFESYQPYAEFVGTRHKVLVTDVASDKRHFVAHNKLYYQVLVPMVEEYMGKMLEVEIVSATKFSMVGQVIRVVDTSAAQVGVAPVRRLESVAVAAEPGMTVDGGALEKPVDGTEIPPHDSPRSSVATSSTAESPATVSSSRDLSTPTQRPTNTAPNSNDGAGDDGDGDFNNNRDRLPSTFNSSADNTPIVTPRERQIARFGLVAGIAAFGVALMDDRLAVSLPAFAIGLGSLFVSIRTMSVPVAKFKSELEDGAEERRRKWQTEVMERRAKSD
;
A
#
# COMPACT_ATOMS: atom_id res chain seq x y z
N MET A 1 -30.51 -44.34 26.85
CA MET A 1 -31.33 -45.57 26.87
C MET A 1 -32.16 -45.59 25.60
N HIS A 2 -32.19 -46.73 24.88
CA HIS A 2 -33.01 -47.09 23.71
C HIS A 2 -33.04 -46.08 22.53
N SER A 3 -32.55 -46.37 21.32
CA SER A 3 -32.67 -47.56 20.43
C SER A 3 -34.02 -47.65 19.70
N LEU A 4 -33.99 -47.44 18.38
CA LEU A 4 -34.97 -47.79 17.35
C LEU A 4 -34.19 -47.99 16.01
N PRO A 5 -34.69 -48.75 15.02
CA PRO A 5 -34.13 -50.09 14.81
C PRO A 5 -33.54 -50.36 13.42
N ASP A 6 -32.95 -51.55 13.29
CA ASP A 6 -32.30 -52.10 12.10
C ASP A 6 -33.25 -52.52 10.97
N LEU A 7 -32.72 -52.58 9.74
CA LEU A 7 -33.19 -53.49 8.69
C LEU A 7 -31.99 -54.10 7.94
N ASP A 8 -31.67 -55.33 8.31
CA ASP A 8 -30.85 -56.30 7.55
C ASP A 8 -31.63 -56.86 6.33
N PHE A 9 -31.09 -57.67 5.41
CA PHE A 9 -29.78 -58.32 5.23
C PHE A 9 -29.56 -58.50 3.71
N GLY A 10 -28.33 -58.71 3.21
CA GLY A 10 -28.15 -58.96 1.76
C GLY A 10 -26.73 -59.26 1.26
N SER A 11 -25.99 -60.17 1.90
CA SER A 11 -24.62 -60.53 1.47
C SER A 11 -24.52 -61.89 0.77
N VAL A 12 -23.77 -61.94 -0.34
CA VAL A 12 -22.97 -63.09 -0.77
C VAL A 12 -21.69 -62.55 -1.43
N ALA A 13 -20.54 -63.17 -1.17
CA ALA A 13 -19.26 -62.82 -1.78
C ALA A 13 -18.56 -64.06 -2.37
N ALA A 14 -17.82 -63.88 -3.47
CA ALA A 14 -16.88 -64.87 -4.02
C ALA A 14 -15.76 -64.14 -4.81
N ARG A 15 -14.65 -64.84 -5.11
CA ARG A 15 -13.43 -64.30 -5.75
C ARG A 15 -12.92 -65.20 -6.90
N SER A 16 -11.99 -64.64 -7.68
CA SER A 16 -10.87 -65.29 -8.42
C SER A 16 -11.12 -65.96 -9.78
N ALA A 17 -10.00 -66.35 -10.42
CA ALA A 17 -9.76 -66.64 -11.85
C ALA A 17 -9.84 -65.35 -12.73
N THR A 18 -8.82 -64.84 -13.44
CA THR A 18 -7.57 -65.27 -14.12
C THR A 18 -7.68 -65.52 -15.63
N ASP A 19 -6.61 -65.12 -16.33
CA ASP A 19 -6.18 -65.45 -17.71
C ASP A 19 -6.92 -64.85 -18.94
N THR A 20 -6.34 -63.72 -19.40
CA THR A 20 -5.61 -63.52 -20.70
C THR A 20 -6.23 -63.80 -22.10
N ASP A 21 -5.77 -62.95 -23.04
CA ASP A 21 -5.56 -63.16 -24.50
C ASP A 21 -6.79 -63.51 -25.39
N SER A 22 -7.20 -62.74 -26.42
CA SER A 22 -6.35 -62.07 -27.43
C SER A 22 -7.16 -61.37 -28.56
N GLU A 23 -6.49 -60.41 -29.22
CA GLU A 23 -6.58 -59.99 -30.64
C GLU A 23 -7.78 -59.21 -31.27
N LYS A 24 -7.40 -58.22 -32.11
CA LYS A 24 -8.09 -57.57 -33.25
C LYS A 24 -9.32 -56.68 -32.95
N GLU A 25 -9.54 -55.52 -33.59
CA GLU A 25 -8.70 -54.57 -34.37
C GLU A 25 -9.54 -53.27 -34.59
N SER A 26 -9.11 -52.09 -35.06
CA SER A 26 -7.81 -51.55 -35.53
C SER A 26 -7.84 -49.99 -35.48
N ALA A 27 -6.74 -49.33 -35.89
CA ALA A 27 -6.62 -47.89 -36.25
C ALA A 27 -6.86 -46.82 -35.13
N ALA A 28 -6.19 -45.65 -35.10
CA ALA A 28 -5.00 -45.16 -35.81
C ALA A 28 -4.42 -43.87 -35.14
N PHE A 29 -3.33 -43.34 -35.72
CA PHE A 29 -2.67 -42.04 -35.51
C PHE A 29 -1.75 -41.86 -34.27
N HIS A 30 -0.46 -41.62 -34.57
CA HIS A 30 0.55 -41.16 -33.63
C HIS A 30 0.31 -39.71 -33.18
N LEU A 31 0.54 -39.43 -31.90
CA LEU A 31 0.96 -38.11 -31.43
C LEU A 31 2.44 -38.13 -31.05
N LEU A 32 3.17 -37.11 -31.46
CA LEU A 32 4.59 -36.94 -31.14
C LEU A 32 4.75 -36.34 -29.74
N THR A 33 5.18 -37.15 -28.77
CA THR A 33 5.65 -36.68 -27.46
C THR A 33 7.11 -36.24 -27.56
N PRO A 34 7.45 -34.95 -27.37
CA PRO A 34 8.85 -34.55 -27.24
C PRO A 34 9.39 -35.02 -25.89
N GLN A 35 10.50 -35.77 -25.88
CA GLN A 35 11.20 -36.10 -24.65
C GLN A 35 11.92 -34.85 -24.12
N VAL A 36 11.67 -34.48 -22.87
CA VAL A 36 12.46 -33.48 -22.16
C VAL A 36 13.67 -34.17 -21.56
N SER A 37 14.85 -33.92 -22.14
CA SER A 37 16.12 -34.40 -21.60
C SER A 37 16.48 -33.63 -20.32
N HIS A 38 16.66 -34.33 -19.20
CA HIS A 38 17.26 -33.73 -18.01
C HIS A 38 18.69 -33.26 -18.31
N HIS A 39 18.98 -32.00 -18.01
CA HIS A 39 20.33 -31.48 -17.81
C HIS A 39 20.42 -30.87 -16.42
N HIS A 40 21.45 -31.25 -15.67
CA HIS A 40 21.74 -30.67 -14.37
C HIS A 40 22.35 -29.28 -14.55
N HIS A 41 21.72 -28.29 -13.94
CA HIS A 41 22.35 -27.02 -13.57
C HIS A 41 21.94 -26.70 -12.14
N ASP A 42 22.78 -27.11 -11.20
CA ASP A 42 22.85 -26.50 -9.87
C ASP A 42 23.55 -25.13 -9.95
N ASP A 43 23.48 -24.35 -8.87
CA ASP A 43 24.21 -23.09 -8.64
C ASP A 43 23.91 -21.90 -9.57
N GLN A 44 22.62 -21.58 -9.74
CA GLN A 44 22.18 -20.17 -9.69
C GLN A 44 20.70 -20.06 -9.25
N LEU A 45 20.50 -19.65 -7.99
CA LEU A 45 19.18 -19.27 -7.44
C LEU A 45 19.11 -17.74 -7.40
N ASP A 46 18.56 -17.16 -8.46
CA ASP A 46 18.36 -15.72 -8.62
C ASP A 46 17.39 -15.13 -7.57
N ASP A 47 17.37 -13.80 -7.48
CA ASP A 47 16.91 -13.11 -6.27
C ASP A 47 15.39 -13.02 -6.09
N ILE A 48 14.96 -13.03 -4.82
CA ILE A 48 13.59 -13.39 -4.41
C ILE A 48 12.51 -12.35 -4.70
N GLU A 49 12.90 -11.12 -5.03
CA GLU A 49 11.93 -10.06 -5.33
C GLU A 49 11.14 -10.38 -6.63
N ASP A 50 11.71 -11.17 -7.55
CA ASP A 50 11.12 -11.56 -8.83
C ASP A 50 9.86 -12.45 -8.70
N LEU A 51 9.62 -13.08 -7.53
CA LEU A 51 8.38 -13.83 -7.26
C LEU A 51 7.26 -12.93 -6.70
N SER A 52 7.58 -11.86 -5.96
CA SER A 52 6.60 -10.82 -5.65
C SER A 52 6.23 -9.99 -6.89
N HIS A 53 7.18 -9.83 -7.82
CA HIS A 53 6.92 -9.24 -9.14
C HIS A 53 5.84 -9.99 -9.93
N ALA A 54 5.60 -11.30 -9.72
CA ALA A 54 4.50 -11.99 -10.41
C ALA A 54 3.08 -11.41 -10.13
N ILE A 55 2.90 -10.71 -9.01
CA ILE A 55 1.65 -9.99 -8.68
C ILE A 55 1.79 -8.49 -9.01
N ASP A 56 2.91 -7.87 -8.65
CA ASP A 56 3.15 -6.42 -8.85
C ASP A 56 3.44 -5.99 -10.30
N ASP A 57 3.91 -6.90 -11.17
CA ASP A 57 4.19 -6.59 -12.57
C ASP A 57 2.91 -6.39 -13.40
N ILE A 58 1.77 -6.88 -12.90
CA ILE A 58 0.44 -6.55 -13.42
C ILE A 58 0.11 -5.07 -13.12
N GLU A 59 0.79 -4.41 -12.18
CA GLU A 59 0.75 -2.94 -12.06
C GLU A 59 1.85 -2.24 -12.89
N GLN A 60 3.01 -2.86 -13.18
CA GLN A 60 4.20 -2.14 -13.68
C GLN A 60 4.67 -2.45 -15.11
N ASN A 61 4.47 -3.65 -15.67
CA ASN A 61 4.96 -4.00 -17.01
C ASN A 61 4.16 -3.38 -18.20
N HIS A 62 3.21 -2.51 -17.92
CA HIS A 62 2.33 -1.86 -18.90
C HIS A 62 3.05 -0.82 -19.78
N ALA A 63 4.26 -0.40 -19.40
CA ALA A 63 5.05 0.68 -20.02
C ALA A 63 5.51 0.44 -21.48
N ARG A 64 4.99 -0.58 -22.17
CA ARG A 64 5.37 -0.94 -23.56
C ARG A 64 4.20 -1.21 -24.52
N ALA A 65 2.94 -1.09 -24.11
CA ALA A 65 1.81 -1.56 -24.92
C ALA A 65 0.67 -0.54 -25.17
N SER A 66 0.42 0.42 -24.26
CA SER A 66 -0.83 1.20 -24.25
C SER A 66 -0.84 2.51 -25.05
N TYR A 67 0.27 2.95 -25.64
CA TYR A 67 0.28 4.13 -26.51
C TYR A 67 0.01 3.74 -27.98
N ARG A 68 -1.27 3.56 -28.32
CA ARG A 68 -1.71 3.26 -29.70
C ARG A 68 -1.63 4.53 -30.56
N ALA A 69 -0.45 4.80 -31.13
CA ALA A 69 -0.15 6.05 -31.85
C ALA A 69 -1.16 6.38 -32.97
N VAL A 70 -1.87 7.50 -32.84
CA VAL A 70 -2.80 8.02 -33.86
C VAL A 70 -2.00 8.57 -35.04
N LYS A 71 -1.81 7.75 -36.07
CA LYS A 71 -1.12 8.14 -37.32
C LYS A 71 -1.98 9.09 -38.14
N VAL A 72 -1.85 10.40 -37.91
CA VAL A 72 -2.46 11.44 -38.74
C VAL A 72 -1.78 11.49 -40.11
N GLY A 73 -2.36 10.80 -41.09
CA GLY A 73 -1.83 10.69 -42.46
C GLY A 73 -2.01 11.97 -43.29
N VAL A 74 -1.10 12.93 -43.17
CA VAL A 74 -1.07 14.11 -44.05
C VAL A 74 -0.69 13.69 -45.48
N LYS A 75 -1.60 13.89 -46.43
CA LYS A 75 -1.37 13.59 -47.86
C LYS A 75 -0.28 14.52 -48.42
N LYS A 76 0.81 13.94 -48.93
CA LYS A 76 1.87 14.71 -49.61
C LYS A 76 1.39 15.22 -50.97
N ALA A 77 1.58 16.52 -51.22
CA ALA A 77 1.47 17.11 -52.55
C ALA A 77 2.65 16.66 -53.46
N PRO A 78 2.46 16.59 -54.79
CA PRO A 78 3.50 16.11 -55.71
C PRO A 78 4.64 17.13 -55.92
N LYS A 79 5.86 16.62 -56.14
CA LYS A 79 7.02 17.44 -56.51
C LYS A 79 6.88 18.01 -57.92
N ARG A 80 7.31 19.26 -58.12
CA ARG A 80 7.77 19.78 -59.43
C ARG A 80 9.31 19.78 -59.49
N PHE A 81 9.86 19.72 -60.69
CA PHE A 81 11.29 19.69 -60.99
C PHE A 81 11.66 20.81 -61.98
N GLY A 82 12.90 21.29 -61.94
CA GLY A 82 13.46 22.31 -62.85
C GLY A 82 13.25 23.76 -62.38
N ALA A 83 14.18 24.69 -62.61
CA ALA A 83 15.46 24.61 -63.31
C ALA A 83 16.53 25.55 -62.69
N SER A 84 17.72 25.58 -63.30
CA SER A 84 18.97 26.14 -62.76
C SER A 84 19.23 27.63 -63.03
N SER A 85 20.01 28.27 -62.15
CA SER A 85 21.18 29.06 -62.57
C SER A 85 22.20 29.18 -61.42
N SER A 86 23.42 29.64 -61.73
CA SER A 86 24.61 29.57 -60.86
C SER A 86 25.21 30.92 -60.52
N SER A 87 25.72 31.10 -59.31
CA SER A 87 26.94 31.88 -59.04
C SER A 87 27.59 31.46 -57.72
N SER A 88 28.91 31.56 -57.64
CA SER A 88 29.73 31.05 -56.52
C SER A 88 30.29 32.17 -55.64
N THR A 89 30.01 32.14 -54.35
CA THR A 89 30.82 32.80 -53.31
C THR A 89 30.78 32.02 -51.99
N SER A 90 31.87 31.33 -51.69
CA SER A 90 32.36 31.21 -50.30
C SER A 90 33.25 32.44 -50.00
N PRO A 91 33.53 32.82 -48.75
CA PRO A 91 33.32 32.05 -47.51
C PRO A 91 32.61 32.81 -46.37
N LEU A 92 32.16 32.07 -45.35
CA LEU A 92 32.67 32.19 -43.96
C LEU A 92 31.96 31.18 -43.05
N SER A 93 32.67 30.72 -42.02
CA SER A 93 32.13 29.78 -41.02
C SER A 93 31.22 30.50 -40.02
N ALA A 94 30.00 30.82 -40.45
CA ALA A 94 28.91 31.06 -39.51
C ALA A 94 28.59 29.72 -38.83
N ALA A 95 29.22 29.47 -37.68
CA ALA A 95 28.76 28.46 -36.75
C ALA A 95 27.41 28.91 -36.20
N SER A 96 26.33 28.57 -36.93
CA SER A 96 24.97 28.79 -36.47
C SER A 96 24.74 27.93 -35.25
N ALA A 97 24.97 28.50 -34.07
CA ALA A 97 24.26 28.10 -32.88
C ALA A 97 22.77 28.27 -33.20
N SER A 98 22.13 27.17 -33.58
CA SER A 98 20.67 27.08 -33.53
C SER A 98 20.31 27.11 -32.06
N GLU A 99 20.05 28.30 -31.55
CA GLU A 99 19.28 28.44 -30.31
C GLU A 99 17.96 27.71 -30.57
N ASP A 100 17.79 26.55 -29.93
CA ASP A 100 16.58 25.75 -30.08
C ASP A 100 15.42 26.58 -29.54
N PHE A 101 14.63 27.15 -30.46
CA PHE A 101 13.51 28.03 -30.17
C PHE A 101 12.44 27.28 -29.39
N PHE A 102 12.60 27.24 -28.07
CA PHE A 102 11.69 26.59 -27.14
C PHE A 102 10.30 27.18 -27.34
N THR A 103 9.41 26.38 -27.91
CA THR A 103 7.99 26.70 -28.02
C THR A 103 7.28 26.02 -26.85
N PRO A 104 6.71 26.78 -25.90
CA PRO A 104 5.89 26.21 -24.83
C PRO A 104 4.78 25.32 -25.39
N GLY A 105 4.45 24.25 -24.67
CA GLY A 105 3.34 23.37 -25.04
C GLY A 105 3.55 22.56 -26.32
N LYS A 106 4.80 22.29 -26.74
CA LYS A 106 5.10 21.43 -27.91
C LYS A 106 6.09 20.29 -27.66
N ALA A 107 6.78 20.26 -26.53
CA ALA A 107 7.78 19.23 -26.24
C ALA A 107 7.15 17.84 -26.02
N ALA A 108 7.91 16.80 -26.34
CA ALA A 108 7.57 15.42 -26.05
C ALA A 108 8.05 15.04 -24.64
N ILE A 109 7.14 14.56 -23.79
CA ILE A 109 7.41 14.21 -22.39
C ILE A 109 7.28 12.69 -22.21
N PHE A 110 8.36 12.03 -21.80
CA PHE A 110 8.31 10.63 -21.36
C PHE A 110 7.96 10.60 -19.87
N SER A 111 6.80 10.06 -19.53
CA SER A 111 6.32 9.96 -18.14
C SER A 111 6.46 8.52 -17.64
N LYS A 112 7.25 8.32 -16.58
CA LYS A 112 7.42 7.02 -15.91
C LYS A 112 7.07 7.14 -14.44
N VAL A 113 6.23 6.22 -13.96
CA VAL A 113 5.83 6.11 -12.56
C VAL A 113 6.24 4.74 -11.99
N ALA A 114 6.67 4.72 -10.72
CA ALA A 114 7.01 3.50 -10.00
C ALA A 114 6.45 3.56 -8.56
N GLY A 115 5.76 2.48 -8.13
CA GLY A 115 5.20 2.35 -6.78
C GLY A 115 3.67 2.24 -6.77
N CYS A 116 3.03 2.89 -5.79
CA CYS A 116 1.60 2.68 -5.47
C CYS A 116 0.60 3.50 -6.30
N SER A 117 -0.67 3.08 -6.21
CA SER A 117 -1.87 3.74 -6.70
C SER A 117 -1.91 5.27 -6.53
N HIS A 118 -1.55 5.80 -5.36
CA HIS A 118 -1.52 7.26 -5.12
C HIS A 118 -0.52 7.96 -6.05
N ASN A 119 0.70 7.42 -6.18
CA ASN A 119 1.70 7.92 -7.12
C ASN A 119 1.25 7.75 -8.59
N VAL A 120 0.52 6.68 -8.93
CA VAL A 120 -0.08 6.53 -10.27
C VAL A 120 -1.07 7.67 -10.52
N SER A 121 -2.02 7.92 -9.63
CA SER A 121 -2.98 9.03 -9.74
C SER A 121 -2.30 10.40 -9.87
N ASP A 122 -1.24 10.65 -9.08
CA ASP A 122 -0.44 11.88 -9.18
C ASP A 122 0.17 12.04 -10.59
N SER A 123 0.66 10.95 -11.19
CA SER A 123 1.17 10.94 -12.56
C SER A 123 0.06 11.09 -13.62
N GLU A 124 -1.14 10.55 -13.40
CA GLU A 124 -2.28 10.75 -14.29
C GLU A 124 -2.69 12.23 -14.35
N TYR A 125 -2.75 12.91 -13.18
CA TYR A 125 -2.99 14.35 -13.09
C TYR A 125 -1.87 15.16 -13.75
N MET A 126 -0.59 14.84 -13.48
CA MET A 126 0.53 15.54 -14.10
C MET A 126 0.52 15.41 -15.63
N ASN A 127 0.24 14.21 -16.15
CA ASN A 127 0.14 13.96 -17.59
C ASN A 127 -1.07 14.68 -18.22
N GLY A 128 -2.21 14.72 -17.52
CA GLY A 128 -3.41 15.45 -17.97
C GLY A 128 -3.18 16.96 -18.07
N LEU A 129 -2.52 17.56 -17.08
CA LEU A 129 -2.15 18.98 -17.09
C LEU A 129 -1.14 19.32 -18.19
N LEU A 130 -0.11 18.50 -18.37
CA LEU A 130 0.84 18.69 -19.45
C LEU A 130 0.15 18.60 -20.82
N ALA A 131 -0.74 17.62 -21.01
CA ALA A 131 -1.50 17.48 -22.25
C ALA A 131 -2.52 18.61 -22.50
N SER A 132 -3.19 19.14 -21.47
CA SER A 132 -4.10 20.29 -21.63
C SER A 132 -3.34 21.58 -21.96
N HIS A 133 -2.05 21.66 -21.61
CA HIS A 133 -1.13 22.71 -22.06
C HIS A 133 -0.38 22.36 -23.36
N GLY A 134 -0.78 21.31 -24.08
CA GLY A 134 -0.31 20.96 -25.44
C GLY A 134 0.88 20.00 -25.52
N TYR A 135 1.53 19.66 -24.40
CA TYR A 135 2.66 18.74 -24.38
C TYR A 135 2.27 17.33 -24.83
N THR A 136 3.13 16.69 -25.62
CA THR A 136 2.87 15.34 -26.13
C THR A 136 3.45 14.30 -25.18
N ILE A 137 2.61 13.61 -24.43
CA ILE A 137 3.07 12.47 -23.60
C ILE A 137 3.40 11.29 -24.53
N THR A 138 4.63 10.77 -24.46
CA THR A 138 5.16 9.75 -25.39
C THR A 138 5.49 8.42 -24.68
N PRO A 139 5.26 7.25 -25.33
CA PRO A 139 5.77 5.97 -24.83
C PRO A 139 7.28 5.83 -24.92
N ASP A 140 7.91 6.55 -25.87
CA ASP A 140 9.28 6.28 -26.26
C ASP A 140 10.25 7.23 -25.54
N PRO A 141 11.06 6.72 -24.58
CA PRO A 141 12.03 7.53 -23.88
C PRO A 141 13.13 8.12 -24.77
N ALA A 142 13.36 7.57 -25.98
CA ALA A 142 14.31 8.14 -26.93
C ALA A 142 13.74 9.39 -27.63
N SER A 143 12.46 9.37 -28.02
CA SER A 143 11.75 10.50 -28.65
C SER A 143 11.52 11.73 -27.76
N ALA A 144 11.56 11.57 -26.44
CA ALA A 144 11.20 12.65 -25.50
C ALA A 144 12.30 13.72 -25.35
N ASP A 145 11.90 14.98 -25.20
CA ASP A 145 12.80 16.10 -24.85
C ASP A 145 13.09 16.11 -23.34
N LEU A 146 12.12 15.66 -22.53
CA LEU A 146 12.18 15.65 -21.07
C LEU A 146 11.56 14.36 -20.51
N TRP A 147 12.17 13.83 -19.44
CA TRP A 147 11.66 12.70 -18.67
C TRP A 147 11.05 13.20 -17.35
N LEU A 148 9.78 12.86 -17.12
CA LEU A 148 9.09 13.03 -15.85
C LEU A 148 9.13 11.69 -15.10
N LEU A 149 9.88 11.66 -13.99
CA LEU A 149 10.09 10.45 -13.19
C LEU A 149 9.38 10.60 -11.83
N ASN A 150 8.37 9.78 -11.57
CA ASN A 150 7.58 9.81 -10.32
C ASN A 150 7.80 8.52 -9.52
N SER A 151 8.32 8.62 -8.28
CA SER A 151 8.64 7.44 -7.47
C SER A 151 8.06 7.45 -6.05
N CYS A 152 7.51 6.31 -5.65
CA CYS A 152 7.08 6.03 -4.29
C CYS A 152 8.25 5.62 -3.39
N THR A 153 8.15 5.89 -2.08
CA THR A 153 9.17 5.53 -1.07
C THR A 153 8.81 4.26 -0.26
N VAL A 154 7.70 3.60 -0.59
CA VAL A 154 7.19 2.43 0.14
C VAL A 154 7.94 1.15 -0.24
N LYS A 155 8.06 0.84 -1.54
CA LYS A 155 8.75 -0.35 -2.07
C LYS A 155 10.20 -0.01 -2.45
N ASN A 156 11.15 -0.87 -2.08
CA ASN A 156 12.58 -0.62 -2.31
C ASN A 156 13.02 -0.71 -3.78
N PRO A 157 12.55 -1.70 -4.57
CA PRO A 157 12.81 -1.76 -6.00
C PRO A 157 12.42 -0.46 -6.71
N SER A 158 11.28 0.17 -6.37
CA SER A 158 10.87 1.45 -6.95
C SER A 158 11.88 2.58 -6.74
N GLU A 159 12.46 2.71 -5.53
CA GLU A 159 13.50 3.72 -5.26
C GLU A 159 14.80 3.45 -6.05
N GLN A 160 15.16 2.18 -6.29
CA GLN A 160 16.35 1.84 -7.07
C GLN A 160 16.11 1.94 -8.60
N THR A 161 14.94 1.53 -9.10
CA THR A 161 14.54 1.74 -10.49
C THR A 161 14.57 3.22 -10.85
N PHE A 162 14.01 4.08 -10.00
CA PHE A 162 14.02 5.54 -10.16
C PHE A 162 15.44 6.10 -10.27
N VAL A 163 16.38 5.65 -9.41
CA VAL A 163 17.79 6.04 -9.46
C VAL A 163 18.47 5.56 -10.75
N ASN A 164 18.18 4.34 -11.20
CA ASN A 164 18.69 3.81 -12.47
C ASN A 164 18.15 4.60 -13.68
N ASP A 165 16.88 5.02 -13.65
CA ASP A 165 16.28 5.86 -14.70
C ASP A 165 16.91 7.27 -14.73
N ILE A 166 17.26 7.85 -13.57
CA ILE A 166 17.98 9.15 -13.50
C ILE A 166 19.35 9.04 -14.18
N VAL A 167 20.15 8.01 -13.87
CA VAL A 167 21.44 7.77 -14.54
C VAL A 167 21.25 7.66 -16.06
N ARG A 168 20.31 6.81 -16.48
CA ARG A 168 20.02 6.58 -17.90
C ARG A 168 19.51 7.83 -18.63
N ALA A 169 18.75 8.69 -17.97
CA ALA A 169 18.30 9.95 -18.54
C ALA A 169 19.48 10.90 -18.82
N HIS A 170 20.42 10.99 -17.87
CA HIS A 170 21.66 11.76 -18.05
C HIS A 170 22.56 11.19 -19.15
N GLU A 171 22.74 9.87 -19.23
CA GLU A 171 23.48 9.20 -20.30
C GLU A 171 22.90 9.48 -21.70
N LEU A 172 21.58 9.65 -21.79
CA LEU A 172 20.84 9.99 -23.01
C LEU A 172 20.69 11.51 -23.24
N GLY A 173 21.36 12.35 -22.42
CA GLY A 173 21.33 13.81 -22.54
C GLY A 173 19.96 14.45 -22.30
N LYS A 174 19.04 13.74 -21.62
CA LYS A 174 17.65 14.17 -21.43
C LYS A 174 17.52 15.13 -20.26
N LYS A 175 16.59 16.09 -20.39
CA LYS A 175 16.14 16.93 -19.27
C LYS A 175 15.27 16.10 -18.33
N VAL A 176 15.33 16.35 -17.02
CA VAL A 176 14.68 15.51 -16.01
C VAL A 176 13.91 16.35 -14.99
N VAL A 177 12.66 15.98 -14.75
CA VAL A 177 11.86 16.44 -13.61
C VAL A 177 11.55 15.24 -12.71
N LEU A 178 11.84 15.38 -11.42
CA LEU A 178 11.58 14.37 -10.41
C LEU A 178 10.29 14.69 -9.65
N ALA A 179 9.49 13.68 -9.35
CA ALA A 179 8.23 13.81 -8.62
C ALA A 179 8.01 12.67 -7.61
N GLY A 180 7.05 12.89 -6.71
CA GLY A 180 6.58 11.87 -5.78
C GLY A 180 7.34 11.76 -4.46
N CYS A 181 7.05 10.70 -3.72
CA CYS A 181 7.50 10.52 -2.34
C CYS A 181 9.01 10.41 -2.15
N VAL A 182 9.76 9.87 -3.12
CA VAL A 182 11.23 9.73 -3.00
C VAL A 182 11.94 11.10 -2.97
N PRO A 183 11.79 11.98 -3.99
CA PRO A 183 12.43 13.29 -3.95
C PRO A 183 11.80 14.22 -2.89
N GLN A 184 10.52 14.06 -2.53
CA GLN A 184 9.91 14.80 -1.42
C GLN A 184 10.53 14.41 -0.06
N GLY A 185 10.65 13.11 0.23
CA GLY A 185 11.24 12.60 1.47
C GLY A 185 12.78 12.65 1.51
N GLN A 186 13.42 12.87 0.37
CA GLN A 186 14.88 13.08 0.22
C GLN A 186 15.13 14.28 -0.72
N PRO A 187 14.90 15.53 -0.28
CA PRO A 187 14.91 16.73 -1.14
C PRO A 187 16.13 16.89 -2.05
N ARG A 188 17.34 16.64 -1.53
CA ARG A 188 18.62 16.71 -2.26
C ARG A 188 19.16 15.33 -2.65
N GLY A 189 18.39 14.27 -2.43
CA GLY A 189 18.82 12.89 -2.60
C GLY A 189 19.84 12.44 -1.55
N GLY A 190 20.82 11.65 -1.98
CA GLY A 190 21.88 11.07 -1.16
C GLY A 190 23.19 10.91 -1.93
N LYS A 191 24.16 10.18 -1.38
CA LYS A 191 25.48 9.99 -2.01
C LYS A 191 25.46 8.84 -3.03
N GLY A 192 26.08 9.06 -4.20
CA GLY A 192 26.32 8.03 -5.23
C GLY A 192 25.79 8.42 -6.62
N PRO A 193 26.12 7.64 -7.67
CA PRO A 193 25.59 7.84 -9.02
C PRO A 193 24.05 7.83 -9.04
N GLY A 194 23.43 8.81 -9.70
CA GLY A 194 21.97 8.97 -9.75
C GLY A 194 21.28 9.25 -8.41
N ARG A 195 22.04 9.34 -7.31
CA ARG A 195 21.52 9.59 -5.95
C ARG A 195 21.59 11.06 -5.56
N ASP A 196 22.52 11.86 -6.12
CA ASP A 196 22.48 13.32 -5.99
C ASP A 196 21.62 13.90 -7.12
N TRP A 197 20.58 14.62 -6.73
CA TRP A 197 19.69 15.37 -7.63
C TRP A 197 19.49 16.81 -7.13
N SER A 198 20.48 17.35 -6.43
CA SER A 198 20.45 18.72 -5.89
C SER A 198 20.31 19.81 -6.96
N ASN A 199 20.71 19.51 -8.19
CA ASN A 199 20.63 20.35 -9.39
C ASN A 199 19.43 20.03 -10.31
N LEU A 200 18.66 18.97 -10.06
CA LEU A 200 17.49 18.62 -10.89
C LEU A 200 16.23 19.34 -10.41
N SER A 201 15.30 19.55 -11.34
CA SER A 201 13.97 20.07 -11.01
C SER A 201 13.14 19.03 -10.26
N VAL A 202 12.36 19.48 -9.27
CA VAL A 202 11.58 18.63 -8.38
C VAL A 202 10.17 19.21 -8.17
N VAL A 203 9.16 18.37 -8.34
CA VAL A 203 7.75 18.66 -8.00
C VAL A 203 7.34 17.82 -6.80
N GLY A 204 6.96 18.50 -5.72
CA GLY A 204 6.48 17.89 -4.49
C GLY A 204 5.10 17.27 -4.60
N VAL A 205 4.80 16.37 -3.66
CA VAL A 205 3.53 15.60 -3.61
C VAL A 205 2.28 16.46 -3.38
N GLN A 206 2.44 17.77 -3.13
CA GLN A 206 1.33 18.73 -3.00
C GLN A 206 1.37 19.84 -4.06
N GLN A 207 2.28 19.77 -5.05
CA GLN A 207 2.50 20.79 -6.08
C GLN A 207 2.35 20.22 -7.50
N ILE A 208 1.70 19.08 -7.66
CA ILE A 208 1.51 18.42 -8.97
C ILE A 208 0.72 19.28 -9.96
N ASP A 209 -0.06 20.25 -9.48
CA ASP A 209 -0.70 21.32 -10.26
C ASP A 209 0.29 22.29 -10.92
N GLN A 210 1.49 22.46 -10.34
CA GLN A 210 2.56 23.34 -10.84
C GLN A 210 3.49 22.62 -11.83
N ILE A 211 3.20 21.38 -12.22
CA ILE A 211 4.04 20.58 -13.12
C ILE A 211 4.37 21.29 -14.44
N VAL A 212 3.41 22.04 -15.00
CA VAL A 212 3.59 22.74 -16.28
C VAL A 212 4.69 23.80 -16.17
N TYR A 213 4.66 24.62 -15.11
CA TYR A 213 5.69 25.61 -14.82
C TYR A 213 7.07 24.96 -14.62
N VAL A 214 7.13 23.87 -13.83
CA VAL A 214 8.41 23.18 -13.58
C VAL A 214 8.96 22.53 -14.85
N VAL A 215 8.12 21.95 -15.71
CA VAL A 215 8.51 21.42 -17.02
C VAL A 215 8.99 22.53 -17.96
N GLU A 216 8.29 23.67 -18.01
CA GLU A 216 8.72 24.82 -18.81
C GLU A 216 10.09 25.36 -18.40
N GLU A 217 10.32 25.60 -17.10
CA GLU A 217 11.59 26.11 -16.61
C GLU A 217 12.72 25.10 -16.81
N THR A 218 12.45 23.81 -16.64
CA THR A 218 13.43 22.75 -16.95
C THR A 218 13.74 22.69 -18.45
N LEU A 219 12.76 22.94 -19.32
CA LEU A 219 12.97 23.04 -20.77
C LEU A 219 13.75 24.29 -21.18
N LYS A 220 13.64 25.40 -20.43
CA LYS A 220 14.50 26.60 -20.53
C LYS A 220 15.92 26.37 -19.98
N GLY A 221 16.14 25.27 -19.25
CA GLY A 221 17.45 24.90 -18.66
C GLY A 221 17.64 25.35 -17.20
N HIS A 222 16.59 25.87 -16.57
CA HIS A 222 16.58 26.21 -15.15
C HIS A 222 16.30 24.98 -14.27
N SER A 223 16.61 25.08 -12.97
CA SER A 223 16.31 24.06 -11.97
C SER A 223 15.29 24.60 -10.97
N VAL A 224 14.09 24.03 -10.94
CA VAL A 224 12.97 24.52 -10.12
C VAL A 224 12.50 23.42 -9.16
N ARG A 225 12.40 23.75 -7.88
CA ARG A 225 12.20 22.77 -6.81
C ARG A 225 11.11 23.24 -5.85
N LEU A 226 9.89 22.74 -6.06
CA LEU A 226 8.70 23.09 -5.28
C LEU A 226 8.40 21.94 -4.31
N LEU A 227 8.57 22.16 -3.00
CA LEU A 227 8.56 21.09 -1.98
C LEU A 227 7.77 21.44 -0.71
N ASP A 228 7.06 22.57 -0.70
CA ASP A 228 6.30 23.08 0.45
C ASP A 228 5.12 22.18 0.86
N ASN A 229 4.36 22.60 1.87
CA ASN A 229 3.09 21.93 2.23
C ASN A 229 1.91 22.86 1.93
N LYS A 230 0.87 22.33 1.26
CA LYS A 230 -0.38 23.05 1.01
C LYS A 230 -1.30 22.97 2.22
N ARG A 231 -1.88 24.14 2.57
CA ARG A 231 -2.90 24.31 3.59
C ARG A 231 -4.23 24.67 2.93
N VAL A 232 -5.34 24.38 3.61
CA VAL A 232 -6.65 24.90 3.22
C VAL A 232 -6.66 26.41 3.46
N GLU A 233 -7.04 27.17 2.44
CA GLU A 233 -6.98 28.64 2.43
C GLU A 233 -7.68 29.26 3.65
N GLY A 234 -7.09 30.34 4.20
CA GLY A 234 -7.57 30.97 5.43
C GLY A 234 -7.38 30.16 6.72
N THR A 235 -6.86 28.93 6.67
CA THR A 235 -6.75 28.05 7.86
C THR A 235 -5.33 27.54 8.13
N LYS A 236 -5.17 26.89 9.30
CA LYS A 236 -3.98 26.08 9.63
C LYS A 236 -4.11 24.61 9.19
N LYS A 237 -5.27 24.16 8.73
CA LYS A 237 -5.49 22.76 8.31
C LYS A 237 -4.73 22.46 7.02
N LYS A 238 -4.32 21.21 6.87
CA LYS A 238 -3.66 20.70 5.67
C LYS A 238 -4.71 20.38 4.59
N ALA A 239 -4.40 20.67 3.31
CA ALA A 239 -5.28 20.30 2.21
C ALA A 239 -5.10 18.81 1.82
N GLY A 240 -6.16 18.21 1.25
CA GLY A 240 -6.16 16.84 0.71
C GLY A 240 -5.13 16.58 -0.40
N GLY A 241 -4.65 17.63 -1.06
CA GLY A 241 -3.61 17.57 -2.09
C GLY A 241 -3.79 18.68 -3.13
N ALA A 242 -3.70 18.31 -4.41
CA ALA A 242 -4.15 19.15 -5.52
C ALA A 242 -5.61 18.79 -5.89
N SER A 243 -6.38 19.72 -6.47
CA SER A 243 -7.83 19.50 -6.65
C SER A 243 -8.17 18.24 -7.44
N LEU A 244 -9.19 17.49 -6.98
CA LEU A 244 -9.62 16.27 -7.66
C LEU A 244 -10.18 16.53 -9.07
N ALA A 245 -10.58 17.77 -9.37
CA ALA A 245 -11.11 18.22 -10.66
C ALA A 245 -10.03 18.53 -11.72
N LEU A 246 -8.74 18.35 -11.41
CA LEU A 246 -7.66 18.51 -12.39
C LEU A 246 -7.78 17.48 -13.53
N PRO A 247 -7.38 17.82 -14.77
CA PRO A 247 -7.44 16.89 -15.89
C PRO A 247 -6.52 15.69 -15.67
N LYS A 248 -6.96 14.49 -16.07
CA LYS A 248 -6.17 13.26 -16.05
C LYS A 248 -5.97 12.68 -17.44
N ILE A 249 -4.80 12.07 -17.67
CA ILE A 249 -4.67 10.98 -18.64
C ILE A 249 -4.53 9.69 -17.83
N ARG A 250 -5.59 8.86 -17.85
CA ARG A 250 -5.60 7.55 -17.17
C ARG A 250 -4.61 6.58 -17.79
N LYS A 251 -3.98 5.75 -16.96
CA LYS A 251 -3.18 4.59 -17.41
C LYS A 251 -4.07 3.49 -18.00
N ASN A 252 -5.23 3.27 -17.39
CA ASN A 252 -6.29 2.37 -17.86
C ASN A 252 -7.59 3.19 -17.95
N PRO A 253 -8.20 3.37 -19.14
CA PRO A 253 -9.36 4.24 -19.31
C PRO A 253 -10.61 3.78 -18.55
N LEU A 254 -10.67 2.50 -18.15
CA LEU A 254 -11.79 1.89 -17.44
C LEU A 254 -11.72 2.04 -15.92
N VAL A 255 -10.59 2.52 -15.38
CA VAL A 255 -10.30 2.56 -13.94
C VAL A 255 -9.93 3.98 -13.50
N GLU A 256 -10.65 4.54 -12.52
CA GLU A 256 -10.24 5.79 -11.84
C GLU A 256 -9.62 5.46 -10.48
N ILE A 257 -8.43 6.02 -10.22
CA ILE A 257 -7.84 6.03 -8.87
C ILE A 257 -8.13 7.38 -8.22
N ILE A 258 -8.92 7.42 -7.14
CA ILE A 258 -9.26 8.66 -6.41
C ILE A 258 -8.53 8.68 -5.05
N PRO A 259 -7.59 9.62 -4.81
CA PRO A 259 -7.02 9.82 -3.48
C PRO A 259 -8.05 10.49 -2.57
N ILE A 260 -8.39 9.87 -1.43
CA ILE A 260 -9.39 10.42 -0.48
C ILE A 260 -8.77 11.32 0.60
N ASN A 261 -7.49 11.10 0.91
CA ASN A 261 -6.69 11.97 1.77
C ASN A 261 -5.20 11.85 1.40
N THR A 262 -4.37 12.76 1.91
CA THR A 262 -2.91 12.72 1.76
C THR A 262 -2.20 12.84 3.11
N GLY A 263 -1.15 12.03 3.29
CA GLY A 263 -0.41 11.92 4.54
C GLY A 263 -1.10 11.02 5.58
N CYS A 264 -0.44 10.83 6.72
CA CYS A 264 -0.76 9.74 7.64
C CYS A 264 -0.65 10.16 9.12
N LEU A 265 -1.51 9.59 9.97
CA LEU A 265 -1.45 9.77 11.42
C LEU A 265 -0.35 8.90 12.08
N ASN A 266 -0.14 7.68 11.57
CA ASN A 266 0.79 6.68 12.11
C ASN A 266 2.26 7.18 12.23
N GLN A 267 3.00 6.63 13.20
CA GLN A 267 4.39 7.00 13.54
C GLN A 267 5.36 5.80 13.44
N CYS A 268 5.14 4.90 12.48
CA CYS A 268 5.84 3.61 12.38
C CYS A 268 7.35 3.78 12.13
N THR A 269 8.19 3.05 12.87
CA THR A 269 9.65 3.30 12.99
C THR A 269 10.46 3.04 11.72
N TYR A 270 9.89 2.35 10.73
CA TYR A 270 10.53 2.01 9.45
C TYR A 270 10.03 2.86 8.26
N CYS A 271 8.93 3.59 8.43
CA CYS A 271 8.14 4.11 7.31
C CYS A 271 8.54 5.54 6.91
N LYS A 272 8.78 5.77 5.61
CA LYS A 272 9.06 7.12 5.07
C LYS A 272 7.81 7.91 4.65
N THR A 273 6.63 7.29 4.65
CA THR A 273 5.38 7.90 4.16
C THR A 273 5.03 9.22 4.86
N LYS A 274 5.14 9.31 6.20
CA LYS A 274 4.88 10.56 6.93
C LYS A 274 5.95 11.64 6.70
N HIS A 275 7.19 11.25 6.36
CA HIS A 275 8.22 12.21 5.95
C HIS A 275 8.00 12.77 4.53
N ALA A 276 7.40 11.98 3.65
CA ALA A 276 7.09 12.39 2.28
C ALA A 276 5.75 13.15 2.19
N ARG A 277 4.63 12.49 2.54
CA ARG A 277 3.28 13.05 2.40
C ARG A 277 2.78 13.80 3.65
N GLY A 278 3.55 13.86 4.74
CA GLY A 278 3.18 14.63 5.93
C GLY A 278 2.08 14.01 6.79
N GLU A 279 1.47 14.84 7.65
CA GLU A 279 0.33 14.47 8.51
C GLU A 279 -0.97 14.35 7.70
N LEU A 280 -2.08 13.90 8.31
CA LEU A 280 -3.36 13.78 7.61
C LEU A 280 -3.87 15.14 7.08
N GLY A 281 -4.35 15.15 5.84
CA GLY A 281 -5.31 16.12 5.32
C GLY A 281 -6.27 15.40 4.37
N SER A 282 -7.58 15.47 4.62
CA SER A 282 -8.63 14.84 3.81
C SER A 282 -9.17 15.78 2.73
N TYR A 283 -9.66 15.23 1.61
CA TYR A 283 -10.56 15.99 0.72
C TYR A 283 -11.98 16.01 1.31
N PRO A 284 -12.76 17.10 1.13
CA PRO A 284 -14.17 17.12 1.47
C PRO A 284 -14.94 15.98 0.76
N PRO A 285 -15.92 15.32 1.42
CA PRO A 285 -16.68 14.24 0.79
C PRO A 285 -17.37 14.66 -0.51
N ASP A 286 -17.79 15.92 -0.60
CA ASP A 286 -18.46 16.49 -1.77
C ASP A 286 -17.54 16.56 -3.00
N GLU A 287 -16.24 16.83 -2.84
CA GLU A 287 -15.27 16.80 -3.95
C GLU A 287 -15.05 15.37 -4.46
N ILE A 288 -14.98 14.40 -3.54
CA ILE A 288 -14.80 12.98 -3.89
C ILE A 288 -16.04 12.46 -4.62
N VAL A 289 -17.24 12.76 -4.12
CA VAL A 289 -18.52 12.39 -4.74
C VAL A 289 -18.71 13.07 -6.10
N ALA A 290 -18.34 14.35 -6.23
CA ALA A 290 -18.34 15.03 -7.53
C ALA A 290 -17.39 14.36 -8.54
N ARG A 291 -16.18 13.95 -8.10
CA ARG A 291 -15.25 13.20 -8.94
C ARG A 291 -15.79 11.83 -9.33
N VAL A 292 -16.44 11.10 -8.42
CA VAL A 292 -17.11 9.81 -8.72
C VAL A 292 -18.14 9.96 -9.83
N ARG A 293 -19.07 10.92 -9.73
CA ARG A 293 -20.06 11.19 -10.79
C ARG A 293 -19.40 11.49 -12.13
N GLN A 294 -18.42 12.40 -12.14
CA GLN A 294 -17.71 12.78 -13.35
C GLN A 294 -17.07 11.57 -14.06
N VAL A 295 -16.44 10.65 -13.34
CA VAL A 295 -15.74 9.53 -13.99
C VAL A 295 -16.68 8.44 -14.50
N ILE A 296 -17.85 8.29 -13.88
CA ILE A 296 -18.93 7.43 -14.39
C ILE A 296 -19.44 7.98 -15.73
N ASP A 297 -19.67 9.29 -15.84
CA ASP A 297 -20.02 9.95 -17.12
C ASP A 297 -18.91 9.84 -18.19
N GLU A 298 -17.64 9.75 -17.77
CA GLU A 298 -16.48 9.49 -18.65
C GLU A 298 -16.34 8.00 -19.06
N GLY A 299 -17.20 7.10 -18.55
CA GLY A 299 -17.22 5.67 -18.90
C GLY A 299 -16.30 4.77 -18.07
N VAL A 300 -15.88 5.21 -16.88
CA VAL A 300 -15.14 4.38 -15.92
C VAL A 300 -16.08 3.33 -15.30
N VAL A 301 -15.66 2.07 -15.30
CA VAL A 301 -16.41 0.95 -14.70
C VAL A 301 -15.82 0.47 -13.36
N GLU A 302 -14.66 0.99 -12.97
CA GLU A 302 -14.00 0.60 -11.72
C GLU A 302 -13.36 1.81 -11.01
N ILE A 303 -13.65 1.99 -9.72
CA ILE A 303 -13.18 3.12 -8.91
C ILE A 303 -12.34 2.59 -7.76
N TRP A 304 -11.07 3.00 -7.67
CA TRP A 304 -10.14 2.65 -6.61
C TRP A 304 -9.94 3.83 -5.67
N LEU A 305 -10.42 3.72 -4.42
CA LEU A 305 -10.12 4.71 -3.40
C LEU A 305 -8.73 4.45 -2.82
N THR A 306 -7.83 5.43 -2.92
CA THR A 306 -6.44 5.32 -2.43
C THR A 306 -6.15 6.29 -1.28
N SER A 307 -5.25 5.88 -0.40
CA SER A 307 -4.79 6.65 0.75
C SER A 307 -3.50 6.04 1.30
N GLU A 308 -2.80 6.78 2.15
CA GLU A 308 -1.77 6.23 3.04
C GLU A 308 -2.36 5.38 4.18
N ASP A 309 -3.64 5.60 4.51
CA ASP A 309 -4.44 4.83 5.48
C ASP A 309 -5.93 5.22 5.35
N THR A 310 -6.74 4.45 4.60
CA THR A 310 -8.14 4.82 4.31
C THR A 310 -8.99 4.98 5.57
N GLY A 311 -8.74 4.19 6.63
CA GLY A 311 -9.44 4.31 7.91
C GLY A 311 -9.19 5.62 8.68
N THR A 312 -8.16 6.40 8.29
CA THR A 312 -7.93 7.74 8.86
C THR A 312 -8.79 8.84 8.24
N TYR A 313 -9.46 8.57 7.10
CA TYR A 313 -10.25 9.56 6.39
C TYR A 313 -11.30 10.23 7.28
N GLY A 314 -11.46 11.54 7.10
CA GLY A 314 -12.53 12.33 7.73
C GLY A 314 -12.20 12.84 9.14
N ARG A 315 -11.25 12.22 9.86
CA ARG A 315 -10.91 12.57 11.25
C ARG A 315 -10.45 14.02 11.44
N ASP A 316 -9.83 14.62 10.43
CA ASP A 316 -9.37 16.00 10.41
C ASP A 316 -10.44 17.01 9.96
N ILE A 317 -11.55 16.56 9.37
CA ILE A 317 -12.63 17.40 8.82
C ILE A 317 -14.00 17.21 9.47
N GLY A 318 -14.17 16.20 10.34
CA GLY A 318 -15.45 15.93 11.04
C GLY A 318 -16.37 14.94 10.29
N SER A 319 -15.78 14.04 9.51
CA SER A 319 -16.46 12.98 8.75
C SER A 319 -15.79 11.62 9.04
N SER A 320 -16.18 10.54 8.35
CA SER A 320 -15.62 9.20 8.52
C SER A 320 -15.54 8.40 7.22
N LEU A 321 -14.72 7.35 7.20
CA LEU A 321 -14.65 6.44 6.03
C LEU A 321 -16.00 5.79 5.70
N PRO A 322 -16.80 5.24 6.64
CA PRO A 322 -18.11 4.67 6.32
C PRO A 322 -19.11 5.69 5.75
N GLU A 323 -19.11 6.93 6.26
CA GLU A 323 -19.96 8.01 5.75
C GLU A 323 -19.61 8.34 4.29
N LEU A 324 -18.31 8.47 3.97
CA LEU A 324 -17.86 8.65 2.60
C LEU A 324 -18.25 7.47 1.71
N LEU A 325 -18.08 6.24 2.18
CA LEU A 325 -18.35 5.04 1.40
C LEU A 325 -19.84 4.88 1.07
N TRP A 326 -20.75 5.12 2.02
CA TRP A 326 -22.18 5.24 1.72
C TRP A 326 -22.44 6.42 0.77
N ARG A 327 -21.82 7.58 1.04
CA ARG A 327 -21.73 8.79 0.18
C ARG A 327 -21.44 8.50 -1.32
N ILE A 328 -20.59 7.50 -1.57
CA ILE A 328 -20.15 7.09 -2.91
C ILE A 328 -21.07 6.00 -3.46
N VAL A 329 -21.46 5.03 -2.63
CA VAL A 329 -22.31 3.88 -3.00
C VAL A 329 -23.64 4.30 -3.60
N ASP A 330 -24.26 5.36 -3.07
CA ASP A 330 -25.53 5.92 -3.57
C ASP A 330 -25.45 6.41 -5.04
N GLU A 331 -24.24 6.66 -5.55
CA GLU A 331 -23.98 7.13 -6.92
C GLU A 331 -23.61 6.00 -7.91
N LEU A 332 -23.38 4.76 -7.45
CA LEU A 332 -22.80 3.70 -8.28
C LEU A 332 -23.87 2.95 -9.10
N PRO A 333 -23.90 3.05 -10.45
CA PRO A 333 -24.77 2.20 -11.26
C PRO A 333 -24.33 0.74 -11.19
N THR A 334 -25.22 -0.18 -11.55
CA THR A 334 -25.07 -1.65 -11.38
C THR A 334 -23.87 -2.28 -12.10
N HIS A 335 -23.24 -1.55 -13.03
CA HIS A 335 -22.07 -2.00 -13.79
C HIS A 335 -20.73 -1.42 -13.28
N VAL A 336 -20.74 -0.49 -12.31
CA VAL A 336 -19.53 0.10 -11.71
C VAL A 336 -19.17 -0.62 -10.42
N MET A 337 -17.87 -0.91 -10.22
CA MET A 337 -17.34 -1.52 -9.00
C MET A 337 -16.41 -0.58 -8.21
N LEU A 338 -16.58 -0.52 -6.90
CA LEU A 338 -15.77 0.25 -5.96
C LEU A 338 -14.79 -0.66 -5.21
N ARG A 339 -13.49 -0.32 -5.25
CA ARG A 339 -12.41 -0.96 -4.49
C ARG A 339 -11.96 -0.02 -3.36
N VAL A 340 -12.05 -0.48 -2.12
CA VAL A 340 -11.52 0.25 -0.96
C VAL A 340 -10.03 -0.07 -0.82
N GLY A 341 -9.19 0.98 -0.70
CA GLY A 341 -7.75 0.85 -0.51
C GLY A 341 -7.34 0.48 0.92
N MET A 342 -6.02 0.34 1.09
CA MET A 342 -5.36 -0.08 2.32
C MET A 342 -5.75 0.73 3.57
N THR A 343 -6.01 0.03 4.68
CA THR A 343 -6.23 0.60 6.02
C THR A 343 -5.38 -0.10 7.07
N ASN A 344 -4.92 0.62 8.09
CA ASN A 344 -4.29 -0.03 9.25
C ASN A 344 -5.36 -0.46 10.29
N PRO A 345 -5.12 -1.54 11.07
CA PRO A 345 -6.06 -2.02 12.08
C PRO A 345 -6.65 -0.97 13.06
N PRO A 346 -5.88 -0.02 13.64
CA PRO A 346 -6.37 0.84 14.72
C PRO A 346 -7.64 1.62 14.35
N TYR A 347 -7.71 2.09 13.11
CA TYR A 347 -8.79 2.97 12.66
C TYR A 347 -9.97 2.22 12.03
N ILE A 348 -9.75 1.00 11.52
CA ILE A 348 -10.82 0.16 10.96
C ILE A 348 -11.59 -0.59 12.05
N LEU A 349 -10.95 -0.87 13.19
CA LEU A 349 -11.56 -1.45 14.41
C LEU A 349 -12.77 -0.64 14.88
N GLU A 350 -12.69 0.71 14.82
CA GLU A 350 -13.77 1.63 15.19
C GLU A 350 -15.01 1.52 14.27
N HIS A 351 -14.91 0.84 13.12
CA HIS A 351 -15.91 0.88 12.04
C HIS A 351 -16.33 -0.49 11.50
N LEU A 352 -15.85 -1.61 12.08
CA LEU A 352 -16.00 -2.97 11.51
C LEU A 352 -17.43 -3.36 11.12
N ALA A 353 -18.43 -3.01 11.93
CA ALA A 353 -19.83 -3.35 11.65
C ALA A 353 -20.37 -2.66 10.40
N GLU A 354 -20.09 -1.37 10.21
CA GLU A 354 -20.48 -0.64 8.98
C GLU A 354 -19.65 -1.09 7.79
N MET A 355 -18.35 -1.33 7.96
CA MET A 355 -17.50 -1.85 6.89
C MET A 355 -17.99 -3.23 6.41
N ALA A 356 -18.44 -4.12 7.29
CA ALA A 356 -19.03 -5.40 6.91
C ALA A 356 -20.32 -5.23 6.07
N ARG A 357 -21.16 -4.24 6.39
CA ARG A 357 -22.36 -3.90 5.60
C ARG A 357 -21.98 -3.32 4.23
N ILE A 358 -20.99 -2.43 4.18
CA ILE A 358 -20.49 -1.81 2.95
C ILE A 358 -19.87 -2.85 2.00
N PHE A 359 -19.03 -3.77 2.49
CA PHE A 359 -18.49 -4.87 1.67
C PHE A 359 -19.55 -5.87 1.20
N GLY A 360 -20.73 -5.89 1.83
CA GLY A 360 -21.92 -6.63 1.37
C GLY A 360 -22.67 -5.95 0.22
N HIS A 361 -22.52 -4.63 0.03
CA HIS A 361 -23.22 -3.90 -1.03
C HIS A 361 -22.77 -4.39 -2.43
N PRO A 362 -23.65 -4.64 -3.41
CA PRO A 362 -23.28 -5.38 -4.63
C PRO A 362 -22.12 -4.73 -5.40
N GLN A 363 -22.18 -3.41 -5.62
CA GLN A 363 -21.17 -2.59 -6.31
C GLN A 363 -19.83 -2.41 -5.55
N VAL A 364 -19.65 -2.90 -4.32
CA VAL A 364 -18.37 -2.76 -3.57
C VAL A 364 -17.64 -4.10 -3.55
N TYR A 365 -16.37 -4.15 -3.93
CA TYR A 365 -15.59 -5.39 -3.80
C TYR A 365 -15.45 -5.79 -2.32
N SER A 366 -15.69 -7.07 -2.03
CA SER A 366 -15.50 -7.68 -0.71
C SER A 366 -14.01 -8.00 -0.49
N PHE A 367 -13.19 -6.95 -0.56
CA PHE A 367 -11.74 -6.97 -0.48
C PHE A 367 -11.26 -5.85 0.45
N LEU A 368 -10.29 -6.14 1.31
CA LEU A 368 -9.59 -5.13 2.10
C LEU A 368 -8.12 -5.48 2.24
N HIS A 369 -7.26 -4.46 2.14
CA HIS A 369 -5.82 -4.58 2.35
C HIS A 369 -5.49 -4.07 3.76
N VAL A 370 -5.05 -5.00 4.64
CA VAL A 370 -4.76 -4.75 6.06
C VAL A 370 -3.32 -5.20 6.37
N PRO A 371 -2.31 -4.32 6.27
CA PRO A 371 -0.92 -4.63 6.65
C PRO A 371 -0.79 -5.07 8.12
N ILE A 372 -0.43 -6.34 8.37
CA ILE A 372 -0.03 -6.79 9.72
C ILE A 372 1.44 -6.47 9.99
N GLN A 373 2.31 -6.55 8.97
CA GLN A 373 3.77 -6.32 8.99
C GLN A 373 4.58 -7.37 9.77
N ALA A 374 4.16 -7.74 10.98
CA ALA A 374 4.69 -8.83 11.80
C ALA A 374 3.58 -9.36 12.73
N ALA A 375 3.68 -10.59 13.24
CA ALA A 375 2.69 -11.15 14.16
C ALA A 375 3.10 -11.14 15.64
N SER A 376 4.37 -10.90 15.99
CA SER A 376 4.79 -10.72 17.38
C SER A 376 4.44 -9.33 17.89
N ASP A 377 3.74 -9.26 19.02
CA ASP A 377 3.37 -7.99 19.67
C ASP A 377 4.62 -7.16 20.06
N ARG A 378 5.75 -7.80 20.37
CA ARG A 378 7.03 -7.12 20.64
C ARG A 378 7.54 -6.39 19.40
N VAL A 379 7.55 -7.10 18.26
CA VAL A 379 7.98 -6.52 16.98
C VAL A 379 7.00 -5.44 16.51
N LEU A 380 5.69 -5.61 16.76
CA LEU A 380 4.68 -4.57 16.51
C LEU A 380 4.92 -3.30 17.36
N GLU A 381 5.29 -3.44 18.63
CA GLU A 381 5.65 -2.31 19.51
C GLU A 381 6.93 -1.60 19.03
N ASP A 382 7.99 -2.34 18.69
CA ASP A 382 9.24 -1.79 18.13
C ASP A 382 9.01 -1.13 16.74
N MET A 383 8.08 -1.67 15.95
CA MET A 383 7.61 -1.07 14.70
C MET A 383 6.75 0.20 14.93
N ARG A 384 6.31 0.47 16.17
CA ARG A 384 5.28 1.47 16.54
C ARG A 384 3.98 1.29 15.76
N ARG A 385 3.44 0.08 15.80
CA ARG A 385 2.09 -0.26 15.37
C ARG A 385 1.17 -0.13 16.59
N GLN A 386 0.05 0.58 16.45
CA GLN A 386 -0.86 0.89 17.57
C GLN A 386 -1.94 -0.20 17.73
N TYR A 387 -1.56 -1.46 17.53
CA TYR A 387 -2.42 -2.66 17.57
C TYR A 387 -1.58 -3.91 17.83
N THR A 388 -2.23 -4.98 18.29
CA THR A 388 -1.67 -6.31 18.56
C THR A 388 -2.02 -7.34 17.49
N GLN A 389 -1.41 -8.52 17.55
CA GLN A 389 -1.83 -9.69 16.78
C GLN A 389 -3.32 -9.99 16.99
N ALA A 390 -3.82 -9.88 18.23
CA ALA A 390 -5.21 -10.14 18.57
C ALA A 390 -6.17 -9.13 17.92
N ASP A 391 -5.80 -7.85 17.86
CA ASP A 391 -6.57 -6.82 17.17
C ASP A 391 -6.66 -7.10 15.66
N PHE A 392 -5.54 -7.48 15.03
CA PHE A 392 -5.54 -7.86 13.61
C PHE A 392 -6.42 -9.10 13.36
N ARG A 393 -6.31 -10.14 14.20
CA ARG A 393 -7.20 -11.31 14.13
C ARG A 393 -8.66 -10.92 14.22
N HIS A 394 -9.01 -10.05 15.16
CA HIS A 394 -10.39 -9.56 15.32
C HIS A 394 -10.92 -8.87 14.05
N VAL A 395 -10.12 -8.02 13.39
CA VAL A 395 -10.49 -7.42 12.08
C VAL A 395 -10.76 -8.49 11.02
N VAL A 396 -9.86 -9.47 10.86
CA VAL A 396 -9.98 -10.53 9.84
C VAL A 396 -11.19 -11.44 10.12
N ASP A 397 -11.30 -11.93 11.35
CA ASP A 397 -12.31 -12.91 11.76
C ASP A 397 -13.71 -12.27 11.73
N PHE A 398 -13.85 -11.04 12.24
CA PHE A 398 -15.12 -10.32 12.23
C PHE A 398 -15.62 -10.06 10.81
N LEU A 399 -14.76 -9.52 9.93
CA LEU A 399 -15.18 -9.22 8.55
C LEU A 399 -15.47 -10.51 7.75
N ARG A 400 -14.68 -11.57 7.93
CA ARG A 400 -14.97 -12.87 7.28
C ARG A 400 -16.28 -13.49 7.77
N ALA A 401 -16.66 -13.30 9.03
CA ALA A 401 -17.91 -13.83 9.58
C ALA A 401 -19.15 -12.98 9.26
N ASN A 402 -19.01 -11.65 9.11
CA ASN A 402 -20.14 -10.72 9.00
C ASN A 402 -20.39 -10.17 7.58
N VAL A 403 -19.47 -10.32 6.62
CA VAL A 403 -19.70 -9.91 5.21
C VAL A 403 -20.57 -10.96 4.49
N PRO A 404 -21.76 -10.60 3.98
CA PRO A 404 -22.65 -11.54 3.30
C PRO A 404 -22.04 -12.14 2.02
N GLY A 405 -22.34 -13.42 1.75
CA GLY A 405 -22.08 -14.05 0.45
C GLY A 405 -20.69 -14.68 0.27
N GLY A 406 -19.90 -14.82 1.33
CA GLY A 406 -18.60 -15.53 1.29
C GLY A 406 -17.48 -14.91 2.13
N GLY A 407 -17.77 -13.91 2.96
CA GLY A 407 -16.75 -13.21 3.75
C GLY A 407 -15.98 -12.16 2.94
N VAL A 408 -14.76 -11.86 3.37
CA VAL A 408 -13.90 -10.83 2.77
C VAL A 408 -12.53 -11.42 2.40
N ASN A 409 -11.99 -11.03 1.24
CA ASN A 409 -10.60 -11.25 0.91
C ASN A 409 -9.72 -10.25 1.66
N ILE A 410 -8.70 -10.75 2.36
CA ILE A 410 -7.71 -9.93 3.06
C ILE A 410 -6.37 -10.06 2.36
N ALA A 411 -5.87 -8.94 1.82
CA ALA A 411 -4.47 -8.78 1.46
C ALA A 411 -3.68 -8.25 2.67
N THR A 412 -2.44 -8.69 2.86
CA THR A 412 -1.58 -8.22 3.95
C THR A 412 -0.11 -8.21 3.55
N ASP A 413 0.68 -7.34 4.18
CA ASP A 413 2.12 -7.21 3.98
C ASP A 413 2.88 -7.75 5.19
N ILE A 414 4.06 -8.33 4.95
CA ILE A 414 5.00 -8.82 5.96
C ILE A 414 6.39 -8.20 5.71
N ILE A 415 7.05 -7.78 6.78
CA ILE A 415 8.46 -7.32 6.78
C ILE A 415 9.30 -8.37 7.53
N CYS A 416 9.89 -9.31 6.79
CA CYS A 416 10.80 -10.30 7.35
C CYS A 416 12.15 -9.64 7.70
N GLY A 417 12.72 -9.99 8.85
CA GLY A 417 14.05 -9.54 9.27
C GLY A 417 14.09 -8.14 9.87
N PHE A 418 12.99 -7.67 10.49
CA PHE A 418 12.99 -6.42 11.25
C PHE A 418 14.06 -6.46 12.37
N PRO A 419 14.77 -5.35 12.70
CA PRO A 419 15.98 -5.40 13.52
C PRO A 419 15.88 -6.07 14.91
N THR A 420 14.68 -6.14 15.50
CA THR A 420 14.43 -6.75 16.83
C THR A 420 13.74 -8.11 16.76
N GLU A 421 13.48 -8.65 15.57
CA GLU A 421 12.79 -9.93 15.35
C GLU A 421 13.71 -11.12 15.74
N SER A 422 13.37 -11.82 16.83
CA SER A 422 13.95 -13.13 17.19
C SER A 422 13.27 -14.26 16.42
N ASP A 423 13.84 -15.46 16.45
CA ASP A 423 13.30 -16.59 15.67
C ASP A 423 11.88 -16.98 16.11
N ASP A 424 11.56 -16.85 17.41
CA ASP A 424 10.19 -17.04 17.92
C ASP A 424 9.18 -16.03 17.34
N ASP A 425 9.57 -14.75 17.19
CA ASP A 425 8.69 -13.71 16.60
C ASP A 425 8.37 -14.00 15.13
N PHE A 426 9.36 -14.57 14.44
CA PHE A 426 9.22 -14.98 13.05
C PHE A 426 8.37 -16.27 12.92
N LEU A 427 8.47 -17.20 13.88
CA LEU A 427 7.60 -18.39 13.95
C LEU A 427 6.14 -18.01 14.19
N ASP A 428 5.84 -17.10 15.12
CA ASP A 428 4.48 -16.52 15.30
C ASP A 428 3.93 -15.97 13.98
N THR A 429 4.79 -15.32 13.20
CA THR A 429 4.43 -14.70 11.91
C THR A 429 4.18 -15.75 10.83
N LEU A 430 4.96 -16.83 10.78
CA LEU A 430 4.70 -17.98 9.92
C LEU A 430 3.39 -18.68 10.28
N ASP A 431 3.11 -18.89 11.56
CA ASP A 431 1.91 -19.61 12.03
C ASP A 431 0.62 -18.81 11.80
N LEU A 432 0.67 -17.47 11.92
CA LEU A 432 -0.44 -16.60 11.51
C LEU A 432 -0.75 -16.72 10.00
N VAL A 433 0.27 -16.80 9.13
CA VAL A 433 0.08 -17.00 7.68
C VAL A 433 -0.42 -18.41 7.36
N ARG A 434 0.13 -19.46 8.00
CA ARG A 434 -0.33 -20.86 7.87
C ARG A 434 -1.79 -21.03 8.26
N HIS A 435 -2.23 -20.30 9.29
CA HIS A 435 -3.61 -20.30 9.76
C HIS A 435 -4.58 -19.64 8.76
N TYR A 436 -4.29 -18.40 8.34
CA TYR A 436 -5.24 -17.62 7.53
C TYR A 436 -5.22 -17.89 6.03
N LYS A 437 -4.12 -18.47 5.52
CA LYS A 437 -3.91 -18.82 4.11
C LYS A 437 -4.26 -17.69 3.14
N PHE A 438 -3.75 -16.50 3.40
CA PHE A 438 -4.04 -15.29 2.63
C PHE A 438 -3.84 -15.51 1.12
N PRO A 439 -4.86 -15.22 0.28
CA PRO A 439 -4.73 -15.31 -1.18
C PRO A 439 -3.73 -14.29 -1.75
N SER A 440 -3.63 -13.12 -1.12
CA SER A 440 -2.68 -12.05 -1.45
C SER A 440 -1.81 -11.76 -0.21
N LEU A 441 -0.50 -11.93 -0.37
CA LEU A 441 0.50 -11.76 0.69
C LEU A 441 1.75 -11.09 0.10
N HIS A 442 2.04 -9.86 0.51
CA HIS A 442 3.24 -9.15 0.06
C HIS A 442 4.38 -9.42 1.04
N ILE A 443 5.32 -10.27 0.65
CA ILE A 443 6.49 -10.61 1.46
C ILE A 443 7.62 -9.64 1.10
N SER A 444 8.10 -8.88 2.09
CA SER A 444 9.22 -7.95 1.92
C SER A 444 10.32 -8.23 2.94
N GLN A 445 11.56 -7.86 2.59
CA GLN A 445 12.69 -7.85 3.53
C GLN A 445 12.77 -6.47 4.22
N PHE A 446 13.21 -6.42 5.46
CA PHE A 446 13.48 -5.14 6.12
C PHE A 446 14.66 -4.42 5.44
N TYR A 447 14.44 -3.16 5.07
CA TYR A 447 15.47 -2.27 4.54
C TYR A 447 15.58 -1.00 5.39
N PRO A 448 16.77 -0.63 5.90
CA PRO A 448 16.97 0.58 6.69
C PRO A 448 16.80 1.83 5.83
N ARG A 449 15.67 2.54 5.98
CA ARG A 449 15.41 3.80 5.26
C ARG A 449 16.09 4.98 5.96
N PRO A 450 17.04 5.70 5.33
CA PRO A 450 17.75 6.81 5.98
C PRO A 450 16.81 7.85 6.60
N GLY A 451 17.09 8.22 7.86
CA GLY A 451 16.28 9.15 8.66
C GLY A 451 15.27 8.49 9.61
N THR A 452 14.79 7.27 9.32
CA THR A 452 13.79 6.62 10.17
C THR A 452 14.39 6.07 11.48
N PRO A 453 13.60 5.91 12.56
CA PRO A 453 14.10 5.32 13.80
C PRO A 453 14.70 3.91 13.65
N ALA A 454 14.06 3.01 12.90
CA ALA A 454 14.51 1.63 12.72
C ALA A 454 15.84 1.53 11.96
N ALA A 455 16.16 2.51 11.10
CA ALA A 455 17.45 2.58 10.41
C ALA A 455 18.66 2.91 11.32
N ARG A 456 18.44 3.12 12.64
CA ARG A 456 19.48 3.27 13.65
C ARG A 456 19.64 2.03 14.56
N LEU A 457 18.82 1.00 14.37
CA LEU A 457 18.91 -0.24 15.13
C LEU A 457 20.00 -1.16 14.54
N PRO A 458 20.66 -2.01 15.35
CA PRO A 458 21.57 -3.04 14.84
C PRO A 458 20.83 -3.97 13.88
N LEU A 459 21.31 -4.09 12.64
CA LEU A 459 20.66 -4.90 11.62
C LEU A 459 20.92 -6.40 11.85
N LEU A 460 19.91 -7.22 11.55
CA LEU A 460 20.09 -8.67 11.51
C LEU A 460 21.03 -9.07 10.34
N PRO A 461 21.80 -10.18 10.48
CA PRO A 461 22.64 -10.69 9.40
C PRO A 461 21.83 -10.98 8.12
N SER A 462 22.34 -10.57 6.96
CA SER A 462 21.62 -10.66 5.68
C SER A 462 21.24 -12.08 5.27
N ASN A 463 22.00 -13.10 5.70
CA ASN A 463 21.64 -14.50 5.52
C ASN A 463 20.40 -14.91 6.33
N VAL A 464 20.20 -14.35 7.54
CA VAL A 464 18.99 -14.58 8.35
C VAL A 464 17.80 -13.91 7.70
N VAL A 465 17.95 -12.67 7.21
CA VAL A 465 16.88 -11.95 6.49
C VAL A 465 16.46 -12.71 5.22
N LYS A 466 17.41 -13.15 4.38
CA LYS A 466 17.13 -13.99 3.20
C LYS A 466 16.57 -15.38 3.57
N GLN A 467 16.95 -15.98 4.71
CA GLN A 467 16.37 -17.25 5.18
C GLN A 467 14.92 -17.09 5.61
N ARG A 468 14.59 -16.01 6.34
CA ARG A 468 13.23 -15.72 6.81
C ARG A 468 12.29 -15.41 5.64
N SER A 469 12.71 -14.59 4.67
CA SER A 469 11.90 -14.37 3.46
C SER A 469 11.70 -15.67 2.66
N ARG A 470 12.73 -16.52 2.50
CA ARG A 470 12.60 -17.85 1.86
C ARG A 470 11.56 -18.73 2.56
N ALA A 471 11.61 -18.83 3.89
CA ALA A 471 10.67 -19.65 4.66
C ALA A 471 9.22 -19.11 4.60
N MET A 472 9.04 -17.78 4.55
CA MET A 472 7.73 -17.17 4.36
C MET A 472 7.16 -17.44 2.96
N THR A 473 7.99 -17.33 1.91
CA THR A 473 7.59 -17.67 0.53
C THR A 473 7.20 -19.15 0.41
N GLN A 474 7.99 -20.07 0.98
CA GLN A 474 7.66 -21.50 1.00
C GLN A 474 6.33 -21.79 1.73
N VAL A 475 6.03 -21.10 2.83
CA VAL A 475 4.73 -21.20 3.50
C VAL A 475 3.60 -20.66 2.62
N PHE A 476 3.80 -19.54 1.93
CA PHE A 476 2.81 -19.01 0.99
C PHE A 476 2.53 -19.98 -0.18
N GLU A 477 3.58 -20.52 -0.81
CA GLU A 477 3.50 -21.46 -1.93
C GLU A 477 2.85 -22.80 -1.54
N SER A 478 2.95 -23.22 -0.27
CA SER A 478 2.43 -24.49 0.23
C SER A 478 0.90 -24.66 0.14
N TYR A 479 0.13 -23.58 -0.10
CA TYR A 479 -1.33 -23.63 -0.19
C TYR A 479 -1.88 -22.97 -1.47
N GLN A 480 -2.96 -23.57 -1.99
CA GLN A 480 -3.70 -23.12 -3.17
C GLN A 480 -4.99 -22.40 -2.73
N PRO A 481 -5.04 -21.06 -2.72
CA PRO A 481 -6.16 -20.30 -2.15
C PRO A 481 -7.43 -20.31 -3.01
N TYR A 482 -7.35 -20.80 -4.25
CA TYR A 482 -8.47 -20.76 -5.21
C TYR A 482 -9.04 -22.14 -5.57
N ALA A 483 -8.53 -23.22 -4.96
CA ALA A 483 -8.90 -24.59 -5.32
C ALA A 483 -10.39 -24.90 -5.08
N GLU A 484 -10.99 -24.33 -4.03
CA GLU A 484 -12.41 -24.52 -3.68
C GLU A 484 -13.40 -23.82 -4.64
N PHE A 485 -12.91 -22.92 -5.49
CA PHE A 485 -13.75 -22.17 -6.43
C PHE A 485 -13.98 -22.90 -7.76
N VAL A 486 -13.22 -23.96 -8.06
CA VAL A 486 -13.37 -24.72 -9.31
C VAL A 486 -14.75 -25.41 -9.36
N GLY A 487 -15.44 -25.27 -10.49
CA GLY A 487 -16.83 -25.69 -10.68
C GLY A 487 -17.88 -24.70 -10.15
N THR A 488 -17.48 -23.59 -9.53
CA THR A 488 -18.41 -22.55 -9.05
C THR A 488 -18.60 -21.42 -10.07
N ARG A 489 -19.73 -20.70 -9.97
CA ARG A 489 -20.08 -19.59 -10.89
C ARG A 489 -19.93 -18.24 -10.23
N HIS A 490 -19.34 -17.29 -10.95
CA HIS A 490 -19.03 -15.94 -10.47
C HIS A 490 -19.48 -14.88 -11.47
N LYS A 491 -19.85 -13.70 -10.95
CA LYS A 491 -19.81 -12.46 -11.73
C LYS A 491 -18.40 -11.89 -11.68
N VAL A 492 -17.86 -11.46 -12.81
CA VAL A 492 -16.53 -10.86 -12.93
C VAL A 492 -16.56 -9.61 -13.80
N LEU A 493 -15.91 -8.53 -13.37
CA LEU A 493 -15.74 -7.31 -14.18
C LEU A 493 -14.40 -7.39 -14.92
N VAL A 494 -14.40 -7.23 -16.24
CA VAL A 494 -13.20 -7.27 -17.08
C VAL A 494 -12.61 -5.87 -17.24
N THR A 495 -11.43 -5.60 -16.69
CA THR A 495 -10.79 -4.28 -16.77
C THR A 495 -9.37 -4.25 -17.34
N ASP A 496 -8.64 -5.36 -17.47
CA ASP A 496 -7.26 -5.31 -17.99
C ASP A 496 -6.85 -6.50 -18.88
N VAL A 497 -5.63 -6.44 -19.43
CA VAL A 497 -5.03 -7.41 -20.36
C VAL A 497 -3.96 -8.22 -19.64
N ALA A 498 -4.02 -9.56 -19.73
CA ALA A 498 -3.02 -10.41 -19.10
C ALA A 498 -1.64 -10.27 -19.76
N SER A 499 -0.58 -10.52 -18.98
CA SER A 499 0.82 -10.43 -19.43
C SER A 499 1.15 -11.34 -20.62
N ASP A 500 0.43 -12.46 -20.77
CA ASP A 500 0.54 -13.40 -21.89
C ASP A 500 -0.04 -12.87 -23.22
N LYS A 501 -0.85 -11.80 -23.16
CA LYS A 501 -1.57 -11.17 -24.29
C LYS A 501 -2.51 -12.12 -25.04
N ARG A 502 -3.05 -13.13 -24.34
CA ARG A 502 -4.05 -14.10 -24.84
C ARG A 502 -5.33 -14.08 -24.03
N HIS A 503 -5.24 -13.67 -22.76
CA HIS A 503 -6.37 -13.52 -21.86
C HIS A 503 -6.63 -12.06 -21.49
N PHE A 504 -7.86 -11.76 -21.10
CA PHE A 504 -8.16 -10.60 -20.27
C PHE A 504 -8.16 -10.97 -18.79
N VAL A 505 -7.88 -9.97 -17.96
CA VAL A 505 -7.96 -10.01 -16.50
C VAL A 505 -9.32 -9.47 -16.08
N ALA A 506 -10.04 -10.28 -15.32
CA ALA A 506 -11.30 -9.91 -14.69
C ALA A 506 -11.24 -10.14 -13.18
N HIS A 507 -12.02 -9.38 -12.41
CA HIS A 507 -12.08 -9.52 -10.95
C HIS A 507 -13.47 -9.93 -10.48
N ASN A 508 -13.54 -10.95 -9.62
CA ASN A 508 -14.80 -11.36 -8.98
C ASN A 508 -15.15 -10.48 -7.76
N LYS A 509 -16.26 -10.79 -7.09
CA LYS A 509 -16.72 -10.08 -5.87
C LYS A 509 -15.66 -9.98 -4.75
N LEU A 510 -14.82 -11.00 -4.59
CA LEU A 510 -13.71 -11.06 -3.61
C LEU A 510 -12.41 -10.42 -4.13
N TYR A 511 -12.46 -9.75 -5.28
CA TYR A 511 -11.31 -9.21 -6.01
C TYR A 511 -10.27 -10.28 -6.40
N TYR A 512 -10.69 -11.52 -6.60
CA TYR A 512 -9.82 -12.56 -7.14
C TYR A 512 -9.71 -12.45 -8.66
N GLN A 513 -8.49 -12.58 -9.16
CA GLN A 513 -8.18 -12.57 -10.59
C GLN A 513 -8.73 -13.82 -11.29
N VAL A 514 -9.56 -13.60 -12.31
CA VAL A 514 -10.07 -14.61 -13.23
C VAL A 514 -9.59 -14.28 -14.64
N LEU A 515 -8.85 -15.19 -15.25
CA LEU A 515 -8.45 -15.10 -16.65
C LEU A 515 -9.61 -15.57 -17.55
N VAL A 516 -9.97 -14.74 -18.52
CA VAL A 516 -11.02 -15.04 -19.52
C VAL A 516 -10.48 -14.87 -20.95
N PRO A 517 -11.04 -15.55 -21.97
CA PRO A 517 -10.58 -15.42 -23.35
C PRO A 517 -10.65 -13.97 -23.87
N MET A 518 -9.65 -13.56 -24.66
CA MET A 518 -9.57 -12.23 -25.25
C MET A 518 -10.55 -12.06 -26.43
N VAL A 519 -11.83 -11.82 -26.12
CA VAL A 519 -12.87 -11.43 -27.09
C VAL A 519 -13.14 -9.94 -26.91
N GLU A 520 -12.97 -9.13 -27.96
CA GLU A 520 -13.04 -7.66 -27.90
C GLU A 520 -14.31 -7.12 -27.20
N GLU A 521 -15.43 -7.81 -27.38
CA GLU A 521 -16.71 -7.49 -26.73
C GLU A 521 -16.73 -7.61 -25.19
N TYR A 522 -15.74 -8.23 -24.55
CA TYR A 522 -15.74 -8.46 -23.09
C TYR A 522 -15.11 -7.32 -22.30
N MET A 523 -14.22 -6.52 -22.91
CA MET A 523 -13.48 -5.46 -22.20
C MET A 523 -14.43 -4.38 -21.67
N GLY A 524 -14.31 -4.04 -20.38
CA GLY A 524 -15.18 -3.09 -19.69
C GLY A 524 -16.57 -3.63 -19.33
N LYS A 525 -16.82 -4.94 -19.41
CA LYS A 525 -18.13 -5.54 -19.10
C LYS A 525 -18.11 -6.51 -17.91
N MET A 526 -19.28 -6.66 -17.30
CA MET A 526 -19.57 -7.69 -16.31
C MET A 526 -19.95 -9.00 -17.02
N LEU A 527 -19.22 -10.07 -16.75
CA LEU A 527 -19.46 -11.43 -17.27
C LEU A 527 -19.95 -12.37 -16.17
N GLU A 528 -20.66 -13.43 -16.55
CA GLU A 528 -20.90 -14.60 -15.71
C GLU A 528 -20.02 -15.74 -16.22
N VAL A 529 -19.21 -16.30 -15.33
CA VAL A 529 -18.19 -17.32 -15.65
C VAL A 529 -18.34 -18.54 -14.75
N GLU A 530 -18.02 -19.71 -15.28
CA GLU A 530 -17.76 -20.92 -14.49
C GLU A 530 -16.24 -21.09 -14.35
N ILE A 531 -15.74 -21.30 -13.13
CA ILE A 531 -14.30 -21.46 -12.89
C ILE A 531 -13.90 -22.89 -13.28
N VAL A 532 -13.14 -23.03 -14.38
CA VAL A 532 -12.75 -24.35 -14.92
C VAL A 532 -11.41 -24.85 -14.38
N SER A 533 -10.55 -23.95 -13.91
CA SER A 533 -9.31 -24.31 -13.22
C SER A 533 -8.78 -23.18 -12.35
N ALA A 534 -7.82 -23.51 -11.48
CA ALA A 534 -7.17 -22.58 -10.57
C ALA A 534 -5.65 -22.78 -10.60
N THR A 535 -4.91 -21.68 -10.46
CA THR A 535 -3.45 -21.65 -10.24
C THR A 535 -3.16 -21.05 -8.85
N LYS A 536 -1.89 -20.86 -8.51
CA LYS A 536 -1.51 -20.19 -7.25
C LYS A 536 -1.95 -18.71 -7.18
N PHE A 537 -2.04 -18.03 -8.32
CA PHE A 537 -2.21 -16.57 -8.40
C PHE A 537 -3.54 -16.13 -9.06
N SER A 538 -4.12 -16.97 -9.91
CA SER A 538 -5.35 -16.67 -10.66
C SER A 538 -6.22 -17.90 -10.92
N MET A 539 -7.50 -17.67 -11.12
CA MET A 539 -8.46 -18.64 -11.66
C MET A 539 -8.57 -18.51 -13.19
N VAL A 540 -9.12 -19.53 -13.85
CA VAL A 540 -9.50 -19.47 -15.27
C VAL A 540 -11.02 -19.65 -15.39
N GLY A 541 -11.69 -18.72 -16.05
CA GLY A 541 -13.15 -18.69 -16.20
C GLY A 541 -13.60 -19.01 -17.62
N GLN A 542 -14.47 -20.01 -17.78
CA GLN A 542 -15.25 -20.19 -18.99
C GLN A 542 -16.45 -19.25 -18.96
N VAL A 543 -16.56 -18.37 -19.96
CA VAL A 543 -17.65 -17.39 -20.04
C VAL A 543 -18.96 -18.07 -20.42
N ILE A 544 -19.98 -17.90 -19.58
CA ILE A 544 -21.35 -18.37 -19.81
C ILE A 544 -22.13 -17.31 -20.59
N ARG A 545 -22.05 -16.05 -20.15
CA ARG A 545 -22.72 -14.90 -20.79
C ARG A 545 -22.14 -13.56 -20.31
N VAL A 546 -22.46 -12.49 -21.04
CA VAL A 546 -22.41 -11.12 -20.52
C VAL A 546 -23.62 -10.91 -19.59
N VAL A 547 -23.44 -10.24 -18.45
CA VAL A 547 -24.48 -10.11 -17.41
C VAL A 547 -25.40 -8.91 -17.64
N ASP A 548 -24.86 -7.77 -18.07
CA ASP A 548 -25.62 -6.55 -18.31
C ASP A 548 -24.94 -5.69 -19.41
N THR A 549 -25.73 -4.89 -20.12
CA THR A 549 -25.29 -4.03 -21.24
C THR A 549 -26.05 -2.70 -21.29
N SER A 550 -26.46 -2.19 -20.12
CA SER A 550 -27.17 -0.92 -19.93
C SER A 550 -26.23 0.30 -19.94
N ALA A 551 -25.73 0.64 -21.15
CA ALA A 551 -24.76 1.70 -21.46
C ALA A 551 -23.34 1.48 -20.88
N ALA A 552 -22.27 1.98 -21.52
CA ALA A 552 -22.20 2.77 -22.75
C ALA A 552 -21.75 1.96 -23.98
N GLN A 553 -22.21 2.37 -25.17
CA GLN A 553 -21.41 2.15 -26.39
C GLN A 553 -20.19 3.08 -26.32
N VAL A 554 -19.06 2.59 -25.80
CA VAL A 554 -17.79 3.34 -25.80
C VAL A 554 -17.22 3.36 -27.23
N GLY A 555 -17.84 4.16 -28.08
CA GLY A 555 -17.12 4.75 -29.20
C GLY A 555 -16.02 5.62 -28.62
N VAL A 556 -14.76 5.20 -28.75
CA VAL A 556 -13.59 5.94 -28.26
C VAL A 556 -13.57 7.31 -28.93
N ALA A 557 -14.12 8.30 -28.24
CA ALA A 557 -14.33 9.63 -28.79
C ALA A 557 -12.96 10.25 -29.09
N PRO A 558 -12.65 10.62 -30.35
CA PRO A 558 -11.45 11.37 -30.62
C PRO A 558 -11.55 12.69 -29.86
N VAL A 559 -10.49 13.02 -29.10
CA VAL A 559 -10.41 14.23 -28.27
C VAL A 559 -10.94 15.43 -29.06
N ARG A 560 -12.12 15.93 -28.69
CA ARG A 560 -12.69 17.11 -29.33
C ARG A 560 -11.75 18.26 -29.03
N ARG A 561 -11.03 18.71 -30.06
CA ARG A 561 -10.36 20.02 -30.04
C ARG A 561 -11.42 21.03 -29.59
N LEU A 562 -11.18 21.67 -28.44
CA LEU A 562 -11.89 22.88 -28.08
C LEU A 562 -11.62 23.89 -29.20
N GLU A 563 -12.63 24.13 -30.02
CA GLU A 563 -12.58 25.23 -30.98
C GLU A 563 -12.53 26.52 -30.17
N SER A 564 -11.55 27.36 -30.47
CA SER A 564 -11.23 28.52 -29.65
C SER A 564 -12.42 29.48 -29.59
N VAL A 565 -13.05 29.60 -28.43
CA VAL A 565 -13.97 30.70 -28.13
C VAL A 565 -13.15 31.99 -28.22
N ALA A 566 -13.28 32.68 -29.34
CA ALA A 566 -12.57 33.92 -29.60
C ALA A 566 -13.14 35.02 -28.71
N VAL A 567 -12.51 35.26 -27.56
CA VAL A 567 -12.75 36.46 -26.75
C VAL A 567 -12.31 37.66 -27.59
N ALA A 568 -13.29 38.40 -28.11
CA ALA A 568 -13.03 39.59 -28.91
C ALA A 568 -12.38 40.68 -28.03
N ALA A 569 -11.15 41.05 -28.36
CA ALA A 569 -10.46 42.15 -27.72
C ALA A 569 -10.79 43.46 -28.44
N GLU A 570 -11.69 44.27 -27.85
CA GLU A 570 -11.91 45.67 -28.24
C GLU A 570 -10.63 46.49 -27.97
N PRO A 571 -10.06 47.20 -28.96
CA PRO A 571 -8.76 47.84 -28.80
C PRO A 571 -8.83 49.30 -28.35
N GLY A 572 -8.14 49.60 -27.25
CA GLY A 572 -7.43 50.88 -27.09
C GLY A 572 -7.99 51.88 -26.09
N MET A 573 -7.27 52.06 -24.99
CA MET A 573 -7.06 53.39 -24.41
C MET A 573 -5.67 53.47 -23.76
N THR A 574 -4.86 54.43 -24.18
CA THR A 574 -3.54 54.73 -23.59
C THR A 574 -3.69 55.77 -22.49
N VAL A 575 -3.04 55.56 -21.34
CA VAL A 575 -2.83 56.60 -20.32
C VAL A 575 -1.42 56.45 -19.76
N ASP A 576 -0.69 57.57 -19.70
CA ASP A 576 0.67 57.63 -19.15
C ASP A 576 0.70 57.55 -17.61
N GLY A 577 1.89 57.28 -17.06
CA GLY A 577 2.10 57.15 -15.62
C GLY A 577 2.12 58.47 -14.84
N GLY A 578 1.72 58.40 -13.57
CA GLY A 578 1.88 59.45 -12.57
C GLY A 578 2.02 58.83 -11.18
N ALA A 579 2.78 59.46 -10.28
CA ALA A 579 3.07 58.95 -8.94
C ALA A 579 2.56 59.92 -7.85
N LEU A 580 2.56 59.45 -6.59
CA LEU A 580 2.25 60.19 -5.34
C LEU A 580 0.75 60.59 -5.25
N GLU A 581 -0.01 60.23 -4.19
CA GLU A 581 0.24 60.57 -2.79
C GLU A 581 -0.66 59.75 -1.79
N LYS A 582 -0.51 60.00 -0.48
CA LYS A 582 -1.43 59.62 0.63
C LYS A 582 -1.75 60.89 1.42
N PRO A 583 -2.97 61.10 1.98
CA PRO A 583 -3.13 60.84 3.45
C PRO A 583 -4.57 60.59 4.02
N VAL A 584 -4.61 59.85 5.16
CA VAL A 584 -5.42 60.09 6.39
C VAL A 584 -6.94 59.75 6.48
N ASP A 585 -7.40 59.63 7.73
CA ASP A 585 -8.56 58.93 8.34
C ASP A 585 -10.00 59.41 8.04
N GLY A 586 -10.93 58.44 7.91
CA GLY A 586 -11.79 57.95 9.01
C GLY A 586 -13.03 58.74 9.49
N THR A 587 -14.20 58.09 9.47
CA THR A 587 -15.35 58.33 10.40
C THR A 587 -16.35 57.14 10.38
N GLU A 588 -17.45 57.22 11.15
CA GLU A 588 -18.20 56.06 11.69
C GLU A 588 -19.54 55.66 10.99
N ILE A 589 -20.17 54.59 11.51
CA ILE A 589 -21.35 53.85 11.03
C ILE A 589 -22.66 54.43 11.64
N PRO A 590 -23.78 54.57 10.86
CA PRO A 590 -24.94 53.68 11.04
C PRO A 590 -25.75 53.32 9.75
N PRO A 591 -26.55 52.24 9.75
CA PRO A 591 -27.27 51.72 8.57
C PRO A 591 -28.75 52.14 8.49
N HIS A 592 -29.40 51.94 7.32
CA HIS A 592 -30.87 51.94 7.19
C HIS A 592 -31.42 50.98 6.13
N ASP A 593 -32.42 50.21 6.57
CA ASP A 593 -33.65 49.68 5.92
C ASP A 593 -33.72 49.16 4.47
N SER A 594 -34.54 48.11 4.34
CA SER A 594 -35.12 47.59 3.10
C SER A 594 -36.53 48.15 2.83
N PRO A 595 -37.03 48.11 1.59
CA PRO A 595 -38.47 48.12 1.31
C PRO A 595 -39.02 46.73 0.92
N ARG A 596 -40.26 46.43 1.32
CA ARG A 596 -41.05 45.24 0.93
C ARG A 596 -42.16 45.59 -0.08
N SER A 597 -42.50 44.66 -0.98
CA SER A 597 -43.86 44.34 -1.49
C SER A 597 -43.75 43.39 -2.70
N SER A 598 -44.74 42.57 -3.10
CA SER A 598 -45.99 42.10 -2.44
C SER A 598 -46.43 40.76 -3.09
N VAL A 599 -46.72 39.73 -2.30
CA VAL A 599 -48.07 39.16 -2.01
C VAL A 599 -48.82 38.54 -3.20
N ALA A 600 -48.98 37.21 -3.12
CA ALA A 600 -50.06 36.39 -3.69
C ALA A 600 -50.37 35.24 -2.70
N THR A 601 -51.59 34.69 -2.66
CA THR A 601 -52.06 33.92 -1.47
C THR A 601 -53.02 32.76 -1.75
N SER A 602 -52.66 31.53 -1.29
CA SER A 602 -53.60 30.47 -0.84
C SER A 602 -52.80 29.39 -0.07
N SER A 603 -53.08 28.93 1.17
CA SER A 603 -54.32 28.49 1.87
C SER A 603 -54.87 27.16 1.33
N THR A 604 -55.16 26.10 2.11
CA THR A 604 -55.35 25.88 3.57
C THR A 604 -54.67 24.54 3.99
N ALA A 605 -54.06 24.33 5.17
CA ALA A 605 -54.46 24.50 6.58
C ALA A 605 -55.41 23.42 7.13
N GLU A 606 -54.95 22.62 8.11
CA GLU A 606 -55.56 22.47 9.46
C GLU A 606 -54.73 21.59 10.43
N SER A 607 -55.04 21.66 11.74
CA SER A 607 -54.40 20.99 12.90
C SER A 607 -55.49 20.89 14.01
N PRO A 608 -55.24 20.92 15.35
CA PRO A 608 -54.12 20.47 16.20
C PRO A 608 -54.59 19.57 17.40
N ALA A 609 -53.66 19.16 18.27
CA ALA A 609 -53.93 18.64 19.61
C ALA A 609 -52.79 19.00 20.60
N THR A 610 -53.06 19.04 21.92
CA THR A 610 -52.22 19.76 22.92
C THR A 610 -52.38 19.27 24.37
N VAL A 611 -51.40 19.62 25.24
CA VAL A 611 -51.54 19.90 26.72
C VAL A 611 -51.77 18.69 27.67
N SER A 612 -51.25 18.61 28.91
CA SER A 612 -50.04 19.17 29.59
C SER A 612 -49.85 18.53 31.00
N SER A 613 -48.77 18.92 31.74
CA SER A 613 -48.69 19.10 33.22
C SER A 613 -48.80 17.89 34.19
N SER A 614 -48.20 17.87 35.41
CA SER A 614 -47.17 18.69 36.11
C SER A 614 -46.76 18.11 37.51
N ARG A 615 -45.78 18.75 38.19
CA ARG A 615 -45.42 18.71 39.65
C ARG A 615 -44.54 17.56 40.21
N ASP A 616 -43.73 17.70 41.28
CA ASP A 616 -43.07 18.86 41.96
C ASP A 616 -42.02 18.37 43.02
N LEU A 617 -41.16 19.29 43.53
CA LEU A 617 -40.31 19.23 44.78
C LEU A 617 -39.07 18.27 44.78
N SER A 618 -37.94 18.51 45.48
CA SER A 618 -37.46 19.63 46.35
C SER A 618 -35.89 19.65 46.49
N THR A 619 -35.32 20.72 47.08
CA THR A 619 -33.86 21.07 47.18
C THR A 619 -33.44 21.39 48.65
N PRO A 620 -32.31 22.08 49.03
CA PRO A 620 -30.89 22.20 48.54
C PRO A 620 -29.81 22.08 49.67
N THR A 621 -28.50 22.13 49.33
CA THR A 621 -27.34 22.73 50.11
C THR A 621 -26.02 22.50 49.33
N GLN A 622 -24.89 23.24 49.46
CA GLN A 622 -24.61 24.66 49.76
C GLN A 622 -23.19 25.03 49.20
N ARG A 623 -22.72 26.29 49.29
CA ARG A 623 -21.44 26.79 48.68
C ARG A 623 -20.64 27.68 49.67
N PRO A 624 -19.29 27.67 49.60
CA PRO A 624 -18.50 28.91 49.44
C PRO A 624 -17.27 28.70 48.49
N THR A 625 -16.67 29.62 47.70
CA THR A 625 -16.13 31.01 47.89
C THR A 625 -14.98 31.10 48.91
N ASN A 626 -13.79 31.69 48.71
CA ASN A 626 -13.07 32.37 47.61
C ASN A 626 -11.55 32.00 47.73
N THR A 627 -10.47 32.62 47.19
CA THR A 627 -10.18 33.92 46.53
C THR A 627 -8.85 33.83 45.74
N ALA A 628 -8.55 34.78 44.84
CA ALA A 628 -7.20 35.01 44.28
C ALA A 628 -6.42 36.09 45.07
N PRO A 629 -5.09 36.24 44.82
CA PRO A 629 -4.60 37.53 44.33
C PRO A 629 -3.44 37.45 43.29
N ASN A 630 -3.18 38.57 42.61
CA ASN A 630 -2.02 38.80 41.73
C ASN A 630 -0.79 39.30 42.51
N SER A 631 0.41 39.08 41.97
CA SER A 631 1.46 40.09 41.86
C SER A 631 2.45 39.78 40.72
N ASN A 632 3.13 40.80 40.20
CA ASN A 632 4.28 40.68 39.30
C ASN A 632 5.53 40.22 40.14
N ASP A 633 6.77 40.02 39.66
CA ASP A 633 7.60 40.81 38.72
C ASP A 633 8.80 40.03 38.13
N GLY A 634 9.32 40.52 37.00
CA GLY A 634 10.75 40.85 36.81
C GLY A 634 11.85 39.77 36.72
N ALA A 635 12.23 39.44 35.48
CA ALA A 635 13.60 39.46 34.91
C ALA A 635 14.81 38.70 35.54
N GLY A 636 15.83 38.40 34.71
CA GLY A 636 17.11 37.74 35.08
C GLY A 636 17.06 36.22 34.81
N ASP A 637 17.74 35.59 33.84
CA ASP A 637 19.01 35.80 33.10
C ASP A 637 20.23 35.07 33.73
N ASP A 638 21.11 34.55 32.85
CA ASP A 638 22.35 33.77 33.08
C ASP A 638 22.29 32.42 33.87
N GLY A 639 23.22 31.50 33.53
CA GLY A 639 23.65 30.41 34.45
C GLY A 639 23.89 29.01 33.87
N ASP A 640 24.96 28.80 33.09
CA ASP A 640 25.51 27.44 32.86
C ASP A 640 26.06 26.81 34.16
N GLY A 641 25.96 25.49 34.31
CA GLY A 641 26.42 24.80 35.53
C GLY A 641 26.40 23.27 35.50
N ASP A 642 27.43 22.65 34.92
CA ASP A 642 27.78 21.25 35.17
C ASP A 642 28.07 21.00 36.67
N PHE A 643 27.65 19.84 37.23
CA PHE A 643 28.56 18.82 37.79
C PHE A 643 27.81 17.62 38.44
N ASN A 644 27.79 16.49 37.72
CA ASN A 644 28.37 15.19 38.13
C ASN A 644 28.33 14.72 39.63
N ASN A 645 27.61 13.60 39.90
CA ASN A 645 27.85 12.56 40.96
C ASN A 645 28.06 13.00 42.45
N ASN A 646 27.62 12.26 43.48
CA ASN A 646 27.66 10.80 43.68
C ASN A 646 26.95 10.39 44.99
N ARG A 647 26.42 9.14 45.07
CA ARG A 647 26.13 8.39 46.34
C ARG A 647 25.09 9.02 47.31
N ASP A 648 24.57 8.34 48.34
CA ASP A 648 24.95 7.07 48.98
C ASP A 648 23.76 6.31 49.63
N ARG A 649 23.98 5.04 50.02
CA ARG A 649 23.30 4.25 51.09
C ARG A 649 21.80 3.90 51.01
N LEU A 650 21.56 2.59 50.86
CA LEU A 650 20.54 1.84 51.62
C LEU A 650 20.94 1.70 53.10
N PRO A 651 19.99 1.36 53.98
CA PRO A 651 20.20 0.29 54.96
C PRO A 651 19.16 -0.84 54.82
N SER A 652 19.50 -2.02 55.33
CA SER A 652 18.70 -3.25 55.24
C SER A 652 18.02 -3.60 56.57
N THR A 653 16.93 -4.38 56.51
CA THR A 653 16.76 -5.68 57.21
C THR A 653 15.32 -6.20 57.12
N PHE A 654 15.16 -7.47 56.73
CA PHE A 654 14.49 -8.54 57.51
C PHE A 654 14.79 -9.90 56.85
N ASN A 655 14.47 -11.03 57.51
CA ASN A 655 15.20 -12.29 57.30
C ASN A 655 14.30 -13.55 57.14
N SER A 656 14.92 -14.58 56.56
CA SER A 656 14.61 -16.02 56.64
C SER A 656 13.24 -16.55 56.18
N SER A 657 13.27 -17.28 55.07
CA SER A 657 12.99 -18.73 55.10
C SER A 657 14.02 -19.44 54.22
N ALA A 658 14.32 -20.71 54.49
CA ALA A 658 15.42 -21.44 53.85
C ALA A 658 14.89 -22.52 52.90
N ASP A 659 15.52 -22.68 51.75
CA ASP A 659 15.27 -23.80 50.84
C ASP A 659 16.61 -24.34 50.31
N ASN A 660 16.77 -25.67 50.32
CA ASN A 660 18.08 -26.31 50.32
C ASN A 660 18.33 -27.05 49.00
N THR A 661 18.88 -26.36 48.00
CA THR A 661 19.26 -26.93 46.70
C THR A 661 20.78 -26.99 46.49
N PRO A 662 21.34 -28.07 45.95
CA PRO A 662 22.79 -28.22 45.76
C PRO A 662 23.31 -27.26 44.69
N ILE A 663 24.08 -26.25 45.11
CA ILE A 663 24.68 -25.26 44.20
C ILE A 663 25.86 -25.90 43.46
N VAL A 664 25.59 -26.42 42.25
CA VAL A 664 26.64 -26.89 41.33
C VAL A 664 27.64 -25.75 41.07
N THR A 665 28.90 -25.96 41.45
CA THR A 665 29.92 -24.91 41.48
C THR A 665 30.25 -24.41 40.06
N PRO A 666 30.82 -23.20 39.93
CA PRO A 666 31.30 -22.71 38.64
C PRO A 666 32.31 -23.66 37.97
N ARG A 667 33.14 -24.33 38.77
CA ARG A 667 34.18 -25.26 38.30
C ARG A 667 33.58 -26.52 37.67
N GLU A 668 32.53 -27.09 38.26
CA GLU A 668 31.82 -28.25 37.71
C GLU A 668 31.10 -27.90 36.41
N ARG A 669 30.44 -26.73 36.34
CA ARG A 669 29.86 -26.21 35.08
C ARG A 669 30.91 -25.97 33.99
N GLN A 670 32.12 -25.58 34.35
CA GLN A 670 33.22 -25.39 33.41
C GLN A 670 33.78 -26.73 32.90
N ILE A 671 33.91 -27.74 33.76
CA ILE A 671 34.29 -29.12 33.39
C ILE A 671 33.24 -29.73 32.46
N ALA A 672 31.95 -29.61 32.78
CA ALA A 672 30.86 -30.11 31.93
C ALA A 672 30.86 -29.46 30.53
N ARG A 673 31.09 -28.14 30.44
CA ARG A 673 31.24 -27.45 29.15
C ARG A 673 32.46 -27.91 28.36
N PHE A 674 33.61 -28.10 29.00
CA PHE A 674 34.81 -28.65 28.34
C PHE A 674 34.58 -30.08 27.84
N GLY A 675 33.92 -30.94 28.62
CA GLY A 675 33.58 -32.31 28.21
C GLY A 675 32.65 -32.34 26.99
N LEU A 676 31.64 -31.47 26.96
CA LEU A 676 30.71 -31.37 25.82
C LEU A 676 31.42 -30.88 24.55
N VAL A 677 32.25 -29.82 24.64
CA VAL A 677 32.99 -29.28 23.49
C VAL A 677 34.04 -30.29 22.98
N ALA A 678 34.74 -30.98 23.87
CA ALA A 678 35.68 -32.05 23.49
C ALA A 678 34.97 -33.24 22.83
N GLY A 679 33.79 -33.62 23.31
CA GLY A 679 32.96 -34.67 22.70
C GLY A 679 32.49 -34.30 21.29
N ILE A 680 32.03 -33.07 21.09
CA ILE A 680 31.61 -32.57 19.76
C ILE A 680 32.81 -32.49 18.81
N ALA A 681 33.98 -32.00 19.27
CA ALA A 681 35.20 -31.97 18.47
C ALA A 681 35.68 -33.36 18.06
N ALA A 682 35.67 -34.33 18.99
CA ALA A 682 36.03 -35.72 18.71
C ALA A 682 35.05 -36.38 17.71
N PHE A 683 33.75 -36.08 17.83
CA PHE A 683 32.73 -36.57 16.88
C PHE A 683 32.91 -35.97 15.48
N GLY A 684 33.26 -34.68 15.39
CA GLY A 684 33.60 -34.02 14.13
C GLY A 684 34.82 -34.65 13.44
N VAL A 685 35.89 -34.93 14.19
CA VAL A 685 37.09 -35.61 13.66
C VAL A 685 36.76 -37.05 13.22
N ALA A 686 35.95 -37.78 13.98
CA ALA A 686 35.52 -39.15 13.63
C ALA A 686 34.62 -39.23 12.38
N LEU A 687 34.04 -38.12 11.93
CA LEU A 687 33.26 -38.02 10.69
C LEU A 687 34.08 -37.60 9.46
N MET A 688 35.40 -37.38 9.61
CA MET A 688 36.28 -36.89 8.53
C MET A 688 37.42 -37.85 8.14
N ASP A 689 37.51 -39.04 8.75
CA ASP A 689 38.51 -40.06 8.40
C ASP A 689 37.94 -41.48 8.49
N ASP A 690 37.64 -42.09 7.33
CA ASP A 690 37.05 -43.43 7.16
C ASP A 690 37.92 -44.59 7.71
N ARG A 691 39.11 -44.32 8.28
CA ARG A 691 40.07 -45.36 8.71
C ARG A 691 40.05 -45.69 10.20
N LEU A 692 39.25 -45.00 11.02
CA LEU A 692 39.24 -45.16 12.49
C LEU A 692 38.10 -46.04 13.05
N ALA A 693 37.78 -47.14 12.38
CA ALA A 693 36.70 -48.07 12.74
C ALA A 693 36.91 -48.92 14.03
N VAL A 694 37.78 -48.52 14.97
CA VAL A 694 38.20 -49.35 16.13
C VAL A 694 38.22 -48.58 17.46
N SER A 695 37.06 -48.11 17.94
CA SER A 695 36.91 -47.67 19.36
C SER A 695 35.48 -47.67 19.95
N LEU A 696 34.45 -48.05 19.19
CA LEU A 696 33.03 -47.96 19.62
C LEU A 696 32.69 -48.42 21.05
N PRO A 697 33.25 -49.52 21.60
CA PRO A 697 32.89 -50.00 22.95
C PRO A 697 33.14 -48.98 24.07
N ALA A 698 34.16 -48.13 23.95
CA ALA A 698 34.47 -47.12 24.97
C ALA A 698 33.45 -45.97 25.00
N PHE A 699 32.91 -45.60 23.83
CA PHE A 699 31.99 -44.47 23.69
C PHE A 699 30.61 -44.77 24.29
N ALA A 700 30.14 -46.01 24.13
CA ALA A 700 28.86 -46.47 24.70
C ALA A 700 28.86 -46.43 26.25
N ILE A 701 29.97 -46.78 26.88
CA ILE A 701 30.10 -46.78 28.36
C ILE A 701 30.04 -45.33 28.90
N GLY A 702 30.70 -44.38 28.23
CA GLY A 702 30.64 -42.96 28.60
C GLY A 702 29.24 -42.35 28.52
N LEU A 703 28.50 -42.63 27.45
CA LEU A 703 27.11 -42.19 27.29
C LEU A 703 26.17 -42.82 28.33
N GLY A 704 26.38 -44.08 28.68
CA GLY A 704 25.62 -44.76 29.74
C GLY A 704 25.74 -44.05 31.10
N SER A 705 26.96 -43.70 31.51
CA SER A 705 27.19 -42.98 32.77
C SER A 705 26.57 -41.57 32.78
N LEU A 706 26.55 -40.87 31.63
CA LEU A 706 25.91 -39.56 31.52
C LEU A 706 24.38 -39.66 31.69
N PHE A 707 23.76 -40.66 31.06
CA PHE A 707 22.31 -40.90 31.18
C PHE A 707 21.87 -41.28 32.60
N VAL A 708 22.69 -42.02 33.34
CA VAL A 708 22.42 -42.35 34.76
C VAL A 708 22.44 -41.10 35.64
N SER A 709 23.43 -40.21 35.46
CA SER A 709 23.54 -38.95 36.22
C SER A 709 22.43 -37.94 35.93
N ILE A 710 21.85 -37.96 34.72
CA ILE A 710 20.68 -37.13 34.38
C ILE A 710 19.41 -37.68 35.05
N ARG A 711 19.30 -39.01 35.21
CA ARG A 711 18.10 -39.68 35.74
C ARG A 711 17.95 -39.62 37.26
N THR A 712 18.97 -39.18 37.99
CA THR A 712 18.92 -39.01 39.46
C THR A 712 18.45 -37.62 39.92
N MET A 713 18.39 -36.62 39.03
CA MET A 713 17.96 -35.26 39.38
C MET A 713 16.43 -35.07 39.18
N SER A 714 15.64 -35.74 40.01
CA SER A 714 14.18 -35.67 39.98
C SER A 714 13.63 -34.35 40.55
N VAL A 715 13.35 -33.38 39.68
CA VAL A 715 12.45 -32.24 39.97
C VAL A 715 11.30 -32.25 38.94
N PRO A 716 10.02 -32.13 39.33
CA PRO A 716 8.91 -32.29 38.38
C PRO A 716 8.79 -31.10 37.42
N VAL A 717 8.94 -31.38 36.11
CA VAL A 717 8.78 -30.40 35.01
C VAL A 717 7.44 -29.65 35.10
N ALA A 718 6.39 -30.30 35.60
CA ALA A 718 5.07 -29.69 35.81
C ALA A 718 5.09 -28.46 36.74
N LYS A 719 5.89 -28.47 37.83
CA LYS A 719 5.96 -27.35 38.78
C LYS A 719 6.69 -26.15 38.18
N PHE A 720 7.76 -26.40 37.41
CA PHE A 720 8.47 -25.35 36.68
C PHE A 720 7.61 -24.74 35.56
N LYS A 721 6.72 -25.54 34.96
CA LYS A 721 5.76 -25.06 33.96
C LYS A 721 4.69 -24.15 34.58
N SER A 722 4.08 -24.53 35.71
CA SER A 722 3.11 -23.66 36.40
C SER A 722 3.75 -22.36 36.89
N GLU A 723 4.94 -22.41 37.52
CA GLU A 723 5.64 -21.21 37.99
C GLU A 723 6.01 -20.23 36.85
N LEU A 724 6.20 -20.72 35.62
CA LEU A 724 6.38 -19.89 34.43
C LEU A 724 5.06 -19.31 33.90
N GLU A 725 3.97 -20.09 33.94
CA GLU A 725 2.63 -19.69 33.47
C GLU A 725 2.00 -18.66 34.42
N ASP A 726 2.01 -18.91 35.73
CA ASP A 726 1.58 -17.99 36.79
C ASP A 726 2.35 -16.65 36.69
N GLY A 727 3.68 -16.74 36.55
CA GLY A 727 4.55 -15.57 36.38
C GLY A 727 4.30 -14.80 35.08
N ALA A 728 3.85 -15.46 34.01
CA ALA A 728 3.46 -14.80 32.77
C ALA A 728 2.10 -14.11 32.89
N GLU A 729 1.15 -14.69 33.62
CA GLU A 729 -0.16 -14.08 33.87
C GLU A 729 -0.05 -12.86 34.79
N GLU A 730 0.76 -12.89 35.86
CA GLU A 730 0.94 -11.70 36.71
C GLU A 730 1.64 -10.55 35.95
N ARG A 731 2.62 -10.85 35.08
CA ARG A 731 3.22 -9.85 34.18
C ARG A 731 2.18 -9.23 33.24
N ARG A 732 1.32 -10.06 32.64
CA ARG A 732 0.22 -9.62 31.76
C ARG A 732 -0.76 -8.72 32.50
N ARG A 733 -1.12 -9.06 33.75
CA ARG A 733 -2.03 -8.26 34.58
C ARG A 733 -1.43 -6.91 35.00
N LYS A 734 -0.14 -6.88 35.38
CA LYS A 734 0.58 -5.62 35.69
C LYS A 734 0.63 -4.69 34.48
N TRP A 735 0.95 -5.22 33.30
CA TRP A 735 0.96 -4.46 32.05
C TRP A 735 -0.43 -3.89 31.71
N GLN A 736 -1.51 -4.68 31.86
CA GLN A 736 -2.88 -4.18 31.67
C GLN A 736 -3.22 -3.02 32.61
N THR A 737 -2.81 -3.08 33.89
CA THR A 737 -2.99 -1.96 34.83
C THR A 737 -2.22 -0.72 34.40
N GLU A 738 -0.93 -0.85 34.03
CA GLU A 738 -0.14 0.29 33.54
C GLU A 738 -0.71 0.92 32.27
N VAL A 739 -1.20 0.12 31.32
CA VAL A 739 -1.83 0.61 30.08
C VAL A 739 -3.10 1.40 30.40
N MET A 740 -3.95 0.90 31.29
CA MET A 740 -5.17 1.60 31.71
C MET A 740 -4.85 2.89 32.49
N GLU A 741 -3.85 2.87 33.37
CA GLU A 741 -3.38 4.07 34.08
C GLU A 741 -2.75 5.12 33.16
N ARG A 742 -2.10 4.72 32.07
CA ARG A 742 -1.56 5.66 31.07
C ARG A 742 -2.67 6.24 30.20
N ARG A 743 -3.71 5.46 29.89
CA ARG A 743 -4.90 5.91 29.14
C ARG A 743 -5.67 6.97 29.95
N ALA A 744 -5.95 6.68 31.22
CA ALA A 744 -6.58 7.62 32.16
C ALA A 744 -5.69 8.81 32.62
N LYS A 745 -4.54 9.02 31.99
CA LYS A 745 -3.67 10.21 32.10
C LYS A 745 -3.47 10.91 30.74
N SER A 746 -4.15 10.44 29.69
CA SER A 746 -4.13 10.97 28.33
C SER A 746 -5.50 11.46 27.85
N ASP A 747 -6.57 11.08 28.56
CA ASP A 747 -7.92 11.67 28.50
C ASP A 747 -8.03 12.79 29.55
#